data_AF-A0A6V7CL32-F1
#
_entry.id   AF-A0A6V7CL32-F1
#
_cell.length_a   1.000
_cell.length_b   1.000
_cell.length_c   1.000
_cell.angle_alpha   90.00
_cell.angle_beta   90.00
_cell.angle_gamma   90.00
#
_symmetry.space_group_name_H-M   'P 1'
#
loop_
_entity.id
_entity.type
_entity.pdbx_description
1 polymer ?
#
loop_
_entity_poly.entity_id
_entity_poly.type
_entity_poly.pdbx_seq_one_letter_code
_entity_poly.pdbx_strand_id
1 'polypeptide(L)'
;MTPTVRRSLTVALSLACVAAPALAAPAPASSATAAPAPASHFDPLALFAPLQLPDAPNAYRSGSGVPGPLFWQNRADYDLKASIDPATHTLTGEAAIRYTNRSPDTLDVLWLQLDQNIYRADARAAASRPSRRTQFTDGMQIASIEIDDGGRRQPAHFVVDDTRLRVDLPQPLAGQGKALTVHIRYRYTIPGTWGGRTAFSASKQGEIYEIAQWYPRMAVYDDLRGWDTQPYLGSEFYLEYGDFDYAVTVPEGFLVAGSGALTNPAEVLSRTEQQRLEQARGSDRTVLIRTPAEVTARAAKPTGKGTQTWRFHMDHTRDVAFAASPAFVWDAARIKLPGGKQSLAMSVYPLEGVGADKWNRSTEYVKGAIEHFSQWYPYPWPAAINLGGYGAGMEYPGIVFDGFEDSGKELFWITAHEIGHTWFPMIVGSNERRHAFMDEGFNTFIDVYASDAFNKGEYAPKRDSEYAPKGGNPVDEILPLLADTSAPTLMDNADSTSEKYRHSLTYFKGALGLVLLREQILGPERFDPAFRKYIATWAYKHPTPSDFFRLMESESGEDLAWWWRGWYLNNWQLDMGISAAHYVDHDPAKGVQLTLRSSQKLVMPATVRVELADGSHLDRRVPVETWLQNTAPTLTLPTTQKVLHVRLDPDHVLPDAQRGDNQLDVIG
;
A
#
# COMPACT_ATOMS: atom_id res chain seq x y z
N MET A 1 39.66 -58.94 -26.58
CA MET A 1 38.34 -59.49 -26.20
C MET A 1 37.34 -59.15 -27.30
N THR A 2 36.91 -60.15 -28.05
CA THR A 2 35.74 -60.21 -28.96
C THR A 2 34.41 -60.08 -28.18
N PRO A 3 33.22 -59.99 -28.83
CA PRO A 3 32.76 -59.33 -30.08
C PRO A 3 31.46 -58.48 -29.80
N THR A 4 30.79 -57.73 -30.71
CA THR A 4 29.92 -58.11 -31.87
C THR A 4 29.44 -56.81 -32.58
N VAL A 5 29.57 -56.57 -33.91
CA VAL A 5 28.75 -57.02 -35.09
C VAL A 5 27.32 -56.41 -35.07
N ARG A 6 26.73 -55.66 -36.05
CA ARG A 6 26.52 -55.73 -37.54
C ARG A 6 25.95 -54.36 -38.04
N ARG A 7 26.38 -53.75 -39.18
CA ARG A 7 25.80 -53.72 -40.58
C ARG A 7 24.33 -53.24 -40.71
N SER A 8 23.83 -52.47 -41.70
CA SER A 8 24.33 -51.81 -42.94
C SER A 8 23.22 -50.90 -43.53
N LEU A 9 23.63 -49.98 -44.43
CA LEU A 9 22.86 -49.06 -45.31
C LEU A 9 21.69 -49.67 -46.13
N THR A 10 20.72 -48.82 -46.52
CA THR A 10 20.15 -48.84 -47.88
C THR A 10 19.64 -47.45 -48.32
N VAL A 11 20.05 -47.03 -49.53
CA VAL A 11 19.59 -45.87 -50.30
C VAL A 11 18.51 -46.34 -51.29
N ALA A 12 17.48 -45.53 -51.56
CA ALA A 12 16.61 -45.73 -52.71
C ALA A 12 16.15 -44.39 -53.32
N LEU A 13 16.22 -44.34 -54.66
CA LEU A 13 16.03 -43.20 -55.55
C LEU A 13 14.61 -43.22 -56.15
N SER A 14 13.97 -42.04 -56.18
CA SER A 14 13.05 -41.47 -57.20
C SER A 14 12.11 -42.36 -58.05
N LEU A 15 10.82 -42.01 -58.08
CA LEU A 15 9.99 -42.05 -59.28
C LEU A 15 9.03 -40.84 -59.31
N ALA A 16 9.12 -40.03 -60.37
CA ALA A 16 8.22 -38.91 -60.64
C ALA A 16 7.09 -39.37 -61.56
N CYS A 17 5.83 -39.05 -61.21
CA CYS A 17 4.68 -39.16 -62.10
C CYS A 17 4.02 -37.79 -62.25
N VAL A 18 3.96 -37.33 -63.50
CA VAL A 18 3.24 -36.13 -63.94
C VAL A 18 1.78 -36.52 -64.19
N ALA A 19 0.84 -35.80 -63.57
CA ALA A 19 -0.59 -35.91 -63.85
C ALA A 19 -1.20 -34.53 -64.12
N ALA A 20 -1.98 -34.44 -65.20
CA ALA A 20 -2.62 -33.24 -65.73
C ALA A 20 -3.76 -32.71 -64.83
N PRO A 21 -4.11 -31.40 -64.89
CA PRO A 21 -5.13 -30.83 -64.03
C PRO A 21 -6.54 -31.10 -64.55
N ALA A 22 -7.40 -31.63 -63.69
CA ALA A 22 -8.85 -31.66 -63.90
C ALA A 22 -9.47 -30.34 -63.39
N LEU A 23 -10.24 -29.68 -64.26
CA LEU A 23 -11.07 -28.53 -63.91
C LEU A 23 -12.20 -28.97 -62.96
N ALA A 24 -12.13 -28.55 -61.70
CA ALA A 24 -13.20 -28.71 -60.72
C ALA A 24 -14.08 -27.46 -60.69
N ALA A 25 -15.41 -27.66 -60.76
CA ALA A 25 -16.41 -26.61 -60.62
C ALA A 25 -16.44 -26.02 -59.20
N PRO A 26 -16.82 -24.73 -59.03
CA PRO A 26 -16.86 -24.10 -57.71
C PRO A 26 -17.98 -24.68 -56.84
N ALA A 27 -17.62 -25.14 -55.64
CA ALA A 27 -18.56 -25.52 -54.60
C ALA A 27 -19.29 -24.28 -54.03
N PRO A 28 -20.56 -24.39 -53.62
CA PRO A 28 -21.28 -23.29 -53.01
C PRO A 28 -20.59 -22.88 -51.69
N ALA A 29 -20.47 -21.57 -51.47
CA ALA A 29 -19.91 -21.00 -50.26
C ALA A 29 -20.70 -21.49 -49.04
N SER A 30 -20.04 -22.29 -48.19
CA SER A 30 -20.50 -22.61 -46.85
C SER A 30 -20.58 -21.31 -46.06
N SER A 31 -21.78 -20.89 -45.69
CA SER A 31 -22.00 -19.89 -44.65
C SER A 31 -21.19 -20.31 -43.42
N ALA A 32 -20.23 -19.48 -43.00
CA ALA A 32 -19.50 -19.69 -41.77
C ALA A 32 -20.50 -19.56 -40.61
N THR A 33 -21.00 -20.68 -40.10
CA THR A 33 -21.71 -20.70 -38.82
C THR A 33 -20.69 -20.40 -37.73
N ALA A 34 -20.91 -19.31 -37.00
CA ALA A 34 -20.14 -18.97 -35.81
C ALA A 34 -20.01 -20.19 -34.91
N ALA A 35 -18.81 -20.42 -34.36
CA ALA A 35 -18.59 -21.46 -33.36
C ALA A 35 -19.60 -21.28 -32.21
N PRO A 36 -20.14 -22.36 -31.62
CA PRO A 36 -21.03 -22.25 -30.48
C PRO A 36 -20.32 -21.47 -29.37
N ALA A 37 -20.96 -20.40 -28.89
CA ALA A 37 -20.42 -19.60 -27.81
C ALA A 37 -20.22 -20.47 -26.56
N PRO A 38 -19.15 -20.27 -25.78
CA PRO A 38 -18.98 -20.95 -24.50
C PRO A 38 -20.20 -20.71 -23.60
N ALA A 39 -20.50 -21.68 -22.74
CA ALA A 39 -21.58 -21.54 -21.78
C ALA A 39 -21.31 -20.34 -20.86
N SER A 40 -22.27 -19.41 -20.77
CA SER A 40 -22.14 -18.23 -19.92
C SER A 40 -22.08 -18.63 -18.45
N HIS A 41 -21.07 -18.13 -17.74
CA HIS A 41 -20.99 -18.22 -16.28
C HIS A 41 -21.72 -17.08 -15.57
N PHE A 42 -22.33 -16.15 -16.32
CA PHE A 42 -23.03 -15.01 -15.78
C PHE A 42 -24.41 -15.40 -15.23
N ASP A 43 -24.66 -15.05 -13.97
CA ASP A 43 -25.95 -15.21 -13.31
C ASP A 43 -26.33 -13.87 -12.63
N PRO A 44 -27.34 -13.14 -13.12
CA PRO A 44 -27.80 -11.91 -12.51
C PRO A 44 -28.21 -12.07 -11.05
N LEU A 45 -28.82 -13.21 -10.68
CA LEU A 45 -29.25 -13.44 -9.30
C LEU A 45 -28.07 -13.61 -8.36
N ALA A 46 -26.96 -14.17 -8.83
CA ALA A 46 -25.74 -14.32 -8.06
C ALA A 46 -24.95 -13.00 -7.94
N LEU A 47 -24.78 -12.26 -9.05
CA LEU A 47 -24.01 -11.02 -9.05
C LEU A 47 -24.71 -9.89 -8.31
N PHE A 48 -26.04 -9.76 -8.43
CA PHE A 48 -26.79 -8.65 -7.85
C PHE A 48 -27.61 -9.06 -6.62
N ALA A 49 -27.33 -10.21 -6.01
CA ALA A 49 -27.89 -10.54 -4.70
C ALA A 49 -27.61 -9.42 -3.69
N PRO A 50 -28.43 -9.26 -2.63
CA PRO A 50 -28.06 -8.44 -1.48
C PRO A 50 -26.72 -8.89 -0.90
N LEU A 51 -25.84 -7.93 -0.55
CA LEU A 51 -24.53 -8.24 0.02
C LEU A 51 -24.54 -8.12 1.55
N GLN A 52 -24.10 -9.18 2.23
CA GLN A 52 -23.77 -9.12 3.64
C GLN A 52 -22.26 -8.90 3.80
N LEU A 53 -21.87 -7.73 4.32
CA LEU A 53 -20.49 -7.41 4.64
C LEU A 53 -20.02 -8.12 5.91
N PRO A 54 -18.70 -8.37 6.09
CA PRO A 54 -18.16 -9.11 7.23
C PRO A 54 -18.55 -8.53 8.59
N ASP A 55 -18.52 -7.21 8.76
CA ASP A 55 -18.85 -6.55 10.03
C ASP A 55 -20.23 -5.91 9.93
N ALA A 56 -21.19 -6.34 10.74
CA ALA A 56 -22.54 -5.79 10.73
C ALA A 56 -22.60 -4.38 11.37
N PRO A 57 -23.49 -3.48 10.88
CA PRO A 57 -23.71 -2.19 11.53
C PRO A 57 -24.24 -2.35 12.96
N ASN A 58 -23.78 -1.49 13.86
CA ASN A 58 -24.20 -1.43 15.25
C ASN A 58 -24.05 0.01 15.80
N ALA A 59 -24.16 0.19 17.12
CA ALA A 59 -24.06 1.51 17.74
C ALA A 59 -22.64 2.12 17.74
N TYR A 60 -21.61 1.28 17.57
CA TYR A 60 -20.21 1.68 17.44
C TYR A 60 -19.83 2.01 16.00
N ARG A 61 -20.39 1.28 15.02
CA ARG A 61 -20.08 1.44 13.58
C ARG A 61 -21.37 1.49 12.77
N SER A 62 -21.65 2.62 12.14
CA SER A 62 -22.95 2.90 11.53
C SER A 62 -23.16 2.23 10.16
N GLY A 63 -24.42 2.17 9.72
CA GLY A 63 -24.78 1.65 8.39
C GLY A 63 -24.28 2.49 7.21
N SER A 64 -23.87 3.75 7.45
CA SER A 64 -23.27 4.62 6.43
C SER A 64 -21.74 4.59 6.44
N GLY A 65 -21.12 3.65 7.17
CA GLY A 65 -19.66 3.49 7.20
C GLY A 65 -18.91 4.57 7.98
N VAL A 66 -19.61 5.38 8.79
CA VAL A 66 -18.99 6.34 9.73
C VAL A 66 -19.00 5.78 11.16
N PRO A 67 -18.09 6.23 12.05
CA PRO A 67 -18.17 5.94 13.48
C PRO A 67 -19.57 6.27 14.03
N GLY A 68 -20.16 5.31 14.75
CA GLY A 68 -21.47 5.45 15.40
C GLY A 68 -21.40 6.28 16.68
N PRO A 69 -22.55 6.59 17.29
CA PRO A 69 -22.63 7.44 18.48
C PRO A 69 -21.94 6.87 19.73
N LEU A 70 -21.70 5.56 19.77
CA LEU A 70 -20.99 4.91 20.88
C LEU A 70 -19.53 4.54 20.54
N PHE A 71 -19.04 4.90 19.35
CA PHE A 71 -17.67 4.58 18.93
C PHE A 71 -16.65 5.07 19.97
N TRP A 72 -15.69 4.21 20.28
CA TRP A 72 -14.61 4.50 21.21
C TRP A 72 -13.29 3.96 20.63
N GLN A 73 -12.20 4.53 21.09
CA GLN A 73 -10.85 4.08 20.77
C GLN A 73 -9.94 4.45 21.93
N ASN A 74 -9.04 3.54 22.28
CA ASN A 74 -8.07 3.80 23.34
C ASN A 74 -6.96 4.74 22.84
N ARG A 75 -6.02 5.06 23.73
CA ARG A 75 -4.90 5.95 23.43
C ARG A 75 -3.66 5.48 24.17
N ALA A 76 -2.51 5.52 23.50
CA ALA A 76 -1.22 5.22 24.10
C ALA A 76 -0.24 6.37 23.82
N ASP A 77 0.06 7.16 24.85
CA ASP A 77 1.07 8.22 24.79
C ASP A 77 2.41 7.70 25.30
N TYR A 78 3.51 8.12 24.68
CA TYR A 78 4.85 7.58 24.94
C TYR A 78 5.87 8.66 25.30
N ASP A 79 6.61 8.44 26.38
CA ASP A 79 7.93 9.05 26.64
C ASP A 79 8.98 7.94 26.53
N LEU A 80 9.82 8.02 25.49
CA LEU A 80 10.81 7.00 25.16
C LEU A 80 12.23 7.54 25.28
N LYS A 81 13.13 6.72 25.80
CA LYS A 81 14.58 7.01 25.84
C LYS A 81 15.33 5.82 25.29
N ALA A 82 16.19 6.04 24.31
CA ALA A 82 17.07 5.04 23.74
C ALA A 82 18.53 5.49 23.79
N SER A 83 19.44 4.51 23.91
CA SER A 83 20.86 4.69 23.68
C SER A 83 21.38 3.58 22.78
N ILE A 84 22.17 3.93 21.77
CA ILE A 84 22.88 2.98 20.91
C ILE A 84 24.34 2.89 21.35
N ASP A 85 24.83 1.67 21.53
CA ASP A 85 26.25 1.36 21.67
C ASP A 85 26.76 0.70 20.38
N PRO A 86 27.49 1.43 19.51
CA PRO A 86 28.04 0.88 18.27
C PRO A 86 29.09 -0.20 18.47
N ALA A 87 29.76 -0.27 19.63
CA ALA A 87 30.78 -1.29 19.87
C ALA A 87 30.17 -2.69 20.02
N THR A 88 28.91 -2.75 20.46
CA THR A 88 28.18 -4.00 20.73
C THR A 88 26.90 -4.12 19.90
N HIS A 89 26.61 -3.14 19.04
CA HIS A 89 25.35 -2.96 18.31
C HIS A 89 24.12 -3.18 19.19
N THR A 90 24.13 -2.64 20.41
CA THR A 90 23.04 -2.81 21.38
C THR A 90 22.23 -1.53 21.49
N LEU A 91 20.89 -1.65 21.44
CA LEU A 91 19.98 -0.61 21.88
C LEU A 91 19.53 -0.90 23.31
N THR A 92 19.68 0.08 24.20
CA THR A 92 19.08 0.06 25.55
C THR A 92 17.99 1.11 25.62
N GLY A 93 16.82 0.74 26.14
CA GLY A 93 15.64 1.58 26.14
C GLY A 93 14.88 1.64 27.46
N GLU A 94 14.20 2.77 27.67
CA GLU A 94 13.19 2.99 28.69
C GLU A 94 11.93 3.55 28.02
N ALA A 95 10.78 2.94 28.30
CA ALA A 95 9.49 3.41 27.81
C ALA A 95 8.58 3.72 29.00
N ALA A 96 7.96 4.90 29.00
CA ALA A 96 6.82 5.25 29.84
C ALA A 96 5.59 5.42 28.94
N ILE A 97 4.64 4.49 29.06
CA ILE A 97 3.48 4.39 28.18
C ILE A 97 2.24 4.76 28.99
N ARG A 98 1.70 5.96 28.79
CA ARG A 98 0.42 6.35 29.38
C ARG A 98 -0.71 5.78 28.55
N TYR A 99 -1.37 4.76 29.08
CA TYR A 99 -2.51 4.12 28.43
C TYR A 99 -3.82 4.70 28.97
N THR A 100 -4.68 5.19 28.08
CA THR A 100 -6.02 5.69 28.42
C THR A 100 -7.07 4.73 27.88
N ASN A 101 -7.79 4.08 28.80
CA ASN A 101 -8.88 3.17 28.47
C ASN A 101 -10.19 3.94 28.30
N ARG A 102 -10.60 4.16 27.05
CA ARG A 102 -11.88 4.77 26.67
C ARG A 102 -12.96 3.75 26.33
N SER A 103 -12.65 2.45 26.41
CA SER A 103 -13.63 1.40 26.20
C SER A 103 -14.69 1.39 27.32
N PRO A 104 -15.84 0.72 27.11
CA PRO A 104 -16.81 0.49 28.18
C PRO A 104 -16.33 -0.55 29.21
N ASP A 105 -15.24 -1.26 28.92
CA ASP A 105 -14.79 -2.41 29.68
C ASP A 105 -13.77 -2.02 30.76
N THR A 106 -13.73 -2.83 31.82
CA THR A 106 -12.65 -2.78 32.81
C THR A 106 -11.59 -3.80 32.43
N LEU A 107 -10.35 -3.34 32.30
CA LEU A 107 -9.23 -4.17 31.84
C LEU A 107 -8.39 -4.61 33.03
N ASP A 108 -8.15 -5.91 33.17
CA ASP A 108 -7.27 -6.53 34.17
C ASP A 108 -5.86 -6.78 33.64
N VAL A 109 -5.68 -6.74 32.32
CA VAL A 109 -4.40 -6.94 31.64
C VAL A 109 -4.22 -5.95 30.50
N LEU A 110 -2.96 -5.64 30.19
CA LEU A 110 -2.56 -4.93 28.97
C LEU A 110 -1.71 -5.85 28.09
N TRP A 111 -1.84 -5.70 26.77
CA TRP A 111 -1.02 -6.41 25.79
C TRP A 111 -0.14 -5.45 25.01
N LEU A 112 1.12 -5.84 24.80
CA LEU A 112 2.09 -5.12 23.98
C LEU A 112 2.74 -6.07 22.97
N GLN A 113 3.18 -5.51 21.86
CA GLN A 113 3.97 -6.16 20.82
C GLN A 113 5.47 -6.01 21.14
N LEU A 114 6.21 -7.11 21.03
CA LEU A 114 7.66 -7.20 21.19
C LEU A 114 8.28 -7.67 19.88
N ASP A 115 8.21 -6.83 18.84
CA ASP A 115 8.55 -7.21 17.46
C ASP A 115 9.98 -7.74 17.30
N GLN A 116 10.94 -7.21 18.07
CA GLN A 116 12.32 -7.69 18.07
C GLN A 116 12.44 -9.18 18.44
N ASN A 117 11.45 -9.76 19.12
CA ASN A 117 11.44 -11.19 19.41
C ASN A 117 11.27 -12.06 18.16
N ILE A 118 10.92 -11.48 17.00
CA ILE A 118 10.90 -12.18 15.71
C ILE A 118 12.28 -12.75 15.35
N TYR A 119 13.35 -12.17 15.88
CA TYR A 119 14.73 -12.57 15.63
C TYR A 119 15.23 -13.65 16.60
N ARG A 120 14.39 -14.15 17.52
CA ARG A 120 14.76 -15.30 18.36
C ARG A 120 14.75 -16.59 17.57
N ALA A 121 15.65 -17.51 17.93
CA ALA A 121 15.72 -18.84 17.32
C ALA A 121 14.45 -19.67 17.53
N ASP A 122 13.73 -19.45 18.63
CA ASP A 122 12.49 -20.15 18.98
C ASP A 122 11.21 -19.37 18.61
N ALA A 123 11.34 -18.26 17.87
CA ALA A 123 10.20 -17.48 17.44
C ALA A 123 9.30 -18.26 16.47
N ARG A 124 7.99 -18.06 16.54
CA ARG A 124 7.01 -18.65 15.60
C ARG A 124 7.32 -18.26 14.15
N ALA A 125 7.82 -17.04 13.96
CA ALA A 125 8.26 -16.55 12.64
C ALA A 125 9.39 -17.39 12.04
N ALA A 126 10.36 -17.82 12.86
CA ALA A 126 11.47 -18.67 12.42
C ALA A 126 10.98 -20.04 11.92
N ALA A 127 9.96 -20.61 12.58
CA ALA A 127 9.34 -21.86 12.12
C ALA A 127 8.47 -21.67 10.87
N SER A 128 7.75 -20.56 10.75
CA SER A 128 6.85 -20.29 9.62
C SER A 128 7.58 -19.93 8.32
N ARG A 129 8.76 -19.29 8.41
CA ARG A 129 9.54 -18.77 7.27
C ARG A 129 11.04 -19.08 7.45
N PRO A 130 11.46 -20.36 7.53
CA PRO A 130 12.81 -20.74 7.92
C PRO A 130 13.90 -20.24 6.96
N SER A 131 13.60 -20.10 5.66
CA SER A 131 14.54 -19.57 4.67
C SER A 131 14.85 -18.07 4.86
N ARG A 132 13.96 -17.31 5.52
CA ARG A 132 14.14 -15.88 5.82
C ARG A 132 14.81 -15.62 7.17
N ARG A 133 15.02 -16.64 8.00
CA ARG A 133 15.50 -16.53 9.38
C ARG A 133 16.63 -17.53 9.64
N THR A 134 17.83 -17.17 9.20
CA THR A 134 19.05 -17.99 9.35
C THR A 134 20.02 -17.46 10.41
N GLN A 135 19.79 -16.24 10.90
CA GLN A 135 20.54 -15.57 11.96
C GLN A 135 19.57 -15.14 13.06
N PHE A 136 20.07 -15.07 14.29
CA PHE A 136 19.24 -14.87 15.47
C PHE A 136 19.91 -13.95 16.49
N THR A 137 19.08 -13.29 17.29
CA THR A 137 19.45 -12.61 18.53
C THR A 137 18.63 -13.19 19.69
N ASP A 138 18.84 -12.69 20.90
CA ASP A 138 18.01 -13.03 22.06
C ASP A 138 16.64 -12.33 22.06
N GLY A 139 16.32 -11.52 21.03
CA GLY A 139 15.15 -10.66 20.99
C GLY A 139 15.22 -9.50 22.00
N MET A 140 14.05 -8.96 22.35
CA MET A 140 13.92 -7.91 23.37
C MET A 140 13.98 -8.51 24.78
N GLN A 141 15.03 -8.16 25.51
CA GLN A 141 15.22 -8.54 26.90
C GLN A 141 14.57 -7.50 27.81
N ILE A 142 13.48 -7.88 28.48
CA ILE A 142 12.78 -7.04 29.46
C ILE A 142 13.49 -7.14 30.82
N ALA A 143 13.96 -6.01 31.34
CA ALA A 143 14.61 -5.94 32.65
C ALA A 143 13.60 -5.73 33.80
N SER A 144 12.57 -4.91 33.58
CA SER A 144 11.54 -4.63 34.58
C SER A 144 10.28 -4.04 33.95
N ILE A 145 9.12 -4.32 34.54
CA ILE A 145 7.85 -3.66 34.26
C ILE A 145 7.24 -3.17 35.58
N GLU A 146 6.84 -1.90 35.60
CA GLU A 146 6.16 -1.27 36.73
C GLU A 146 4.91 -0.53 36.25
N ILE A 147 3.86 -0.55 37.06
CA ILE A 147 2.64 0.20 36.84
C ILE A 147 2.61 1.38 37.79
N ASP A 148 2.42 2.57 37.25
CA ASP A 148 2.13 3.81 37.97
C ASP A 148 0.66 4.18 37.76
N ASP A 149 -0.12 4.09 38.83
CA ASP A 149 -1.51 4.57 38.89
C ASP A 149 -1.60 5.70 39.93
N GLY A 150 -1.78 6.93 39.45
CA GLY A 150 -1.91 8.10 40.31
C GLY A 150 -0.68 8.44 41.17
N GLY A 151 0.53 8.12 40.69
CA GLY A 151 1.80 8.33 41.41
C GLY A 151 2.23 7.14 42.27
N ARG A 152 1.41 6.08 42.35
CA ARG A 152 1.74 4.85 43.05
C ARG A 152 2.38 3.86 42.08
N ARG A 153 3.71 3.92 41.99
CA ARG A 153 4.51 2.99 41.19
C ARG A 153 4.78 1.68 41.92
N GLN A 154 4.54 0.55 41.26
CA GLN A 154 4.82 -0.78 41.80
C GLN A 154 5.14 -1.80 40.69
N PRO A 155 5.93 -2.85 40.97
CA PRO A 155 6.19 -3.91 40.01
C PRO A 155 4.90 -4.62 39.55
N ALA A 156 4.87 -5.03 38.29
CA ALA A 156 3.80 -5.85 37.74
C ALA A 156 4.32 -7.20 37.26
N HIS A 157 3.50 -8.24 37.44
CA HIS A 157 3.75 -9.53 36.82
C HIS A 157 3.53 -9.43 35.31
N PHE A 158 4.37 -10.11 34.53
CA PHE A 158 4.26 -10.13 33.08
C PHE A 158 4.66 -11.48 32.50
N VAL A 159 4.13 -11.78 31.32
CA VAL A 159 4.44 -12.98 30.55
C VAL A 159 4.80 -12.58 29.13
N VAL A 160 5.97 -13.02 28.66
CA VAL A 160 6.37 -12.93 27.26
C VAL A 160 6.04 -14.27 26.58
N ASP A 161 5.19 -14.23 25.56
CA ASP A 161 4.89 -15.36 24.68
C ASP A 161 5.16 -14.96 23.23
N ASP A 162 6.26 -15.49 22.68
CA ASP A 162 6.76 -15.16 21.35
C ASP A 162 6.97 -13.64 21.18
N THR A 163 6.24 -12.99 20.28
CA THR A 163 6.31 -11.56 19.96
C THR A 163 5.31 -10.72 20.76
N ARG A 164 4.78 -11.25 21.87
CA ARG A 164 3.71 -10.63 22.65
C ARG A 164 4.06 -10.58 24.13
N LEU A 165 3.69 -9.48 24.76
CA LEU A 165 3.88 -9.22 26.18
C LEU A 165 2.53 -8.96 26.83
N ARG A 166 2.17 -9.80 27.80
CA ARG A 166 1.03 -9.58 28.69
C ARG A 166 1.54 -8.96 29.98
N VAL A 167 0.92 -7.87 30.42
CA VAL A 167 1.17 -7.23 31.70
C VAL A 167 -0.08 -7.34 32.56
N ASP A 168 0.01 -7.99 33.72
CA ASP A 168 -1.09 -8.12 34.66
C ASP A 168 -1.18 -6.85 35.51
N LEU A 169 -2.35 -6.19 35.48
CA LEU A 169 -2.55 -4.97 36.24
C LEU A 169 -2.80 -5.29 37.71
N PRO A 170 -2.03 -4.70 38.66
CA PRO A 170 -2.26 -4.93 40.09
C PRO A 170 -3.65 -4.49 40.57
N GLN A 171 -4.23 -3.51 39.87
CA GLN A 171 -5.61 -3.05 40.02
C GLN A 171 -6.23 -2.92 38.63
N PRO A 172 -7.44 -3.44 38.38
CA PRO A 172 -8.07 -3.32 37.07
C PRO A 172 -8.27 -1.85 36.66
N LEU A 173 -7.92 -1.53 35.41
CA LEU A 173 -8.11 -0.23 34.80
C LEU A 173 -9.56 -0.11 34.30
N ALA A 174 -10.37 0.66 35.04
CA ALA A 174 -11.74 0.95 34.62
C ALA A 174 -11.78 1.66 33.25
N GLY A 175 -12.89 1.52 32.54
CA GLY A 175 -13.14 2.21 31.27
C GLY A 175 -13.45 3.70 31.42
N GLN A 176 -14.04 4.29 30.39
CA GLN A 176 -14.54 5.67 30.39
C GLN A 176 -13.46 6.74 30.65
N GLY A 177 -12.27 6.53 30.10
CA GLY A 177 -11.17 7.48 30.07
C GLY A 177 -10.23 7.43 31.28
N LYS A 178 -10.28 6.39 32.13
CA LYS A 178 -9.24 6.19 33.14
C LYS A 178 -7.91 5.83 32.47
N ALA A 179 -6.82 6.17 33.14
CA ALA A 179 -5.49 5.99 32.60
C ALA A 179 -4.50 5.60 33.71
N LEU A 180 -3.45 4.90 33.29
CA LEU A 180 -2.28 4.57 34.09
C LEU A 180 -1.03 4.69 33.21
N THR A 181 0.16 4.61 33.81
CA THR A 181 1.42 4.58 33.07
C THR A 181 2.14 3.24 33.28
N VAL A 182 2.53 2.60 32.19
CA VAL A 182 3.39 1.41 32.18
C VAL A 182 4.83 1.84 31.96
N HIS A 183 5.72 1.51 32.89
CA HIS A 183 7.15 1.75 32.76
C HIS A 183 7.88 0.45 32.42
N ILE A 184 8.67 0.45 31.34
CA ILE A 184 9.39 -0.73 30.86
C ILE A 184 10.86 -0.36 30.63
N ARG A 185 11.78 -1.18 31.18
CA ARG A 185 13.21 -1.10 30.86
C ARG A 185 13.59 -2.33 30.05
N TYR A 186 14.29 -2.13 28.95
CA TYR A 186 14.59 -3.20 28.01
C TYR A 186 15.91 -2.96 27.26
N ARG A 187 16.40 -4.00 26.59
CA ARG A 187 17.50 -3.91 25.63
C ARG A 187 17.37 -4.98 24.56
N TYR A 188 18.01 -4.77 23.41
CA TYR A 188 18.17 -5.80 22.39
C TYR A 188 19.41 -5.54 21.53
N THR A 189 19.93 -6.60 20.91
CA THR A 189 20.97 -6.49 19.88
C THR A 189 20.32 -6.10 18.56
N ILE A 190 20.78 -5.00 17.99
CA ILE A 190 20.36 -4.52 16.67
C ILE A 190 20.90 -5.54 15.65
N PRO A 191 20.03 -6.20 14.86
CA PRO A 191 20.50 -7.13 13.84
C PRO A 191 21.27 -6.38 12.74
N GLY A 192 22.09 -7.10 11.98
CA GLY A 192 22.66 -6.55 10.75
C GLY A 192 21.58 -6.40 9.67
N THR A 193 21.99 -6.28 8.42
CA THR A 193 21.09 -6.14 7.25
C THR A 193 20.04 -7.26 7.12
N TRP A 194 20.26 -8.43 7.73
CA TRP A 194 19.28 -9.52 7.80
C TRP A 194 18.04 -9.21 8.66
N GLY A 195 18.08 -8.13 9.45
CA GLY A 195 16.95 -7.65 10.23
C GLY A 195 15.79 -7.13 9.37
N GLY A 196 16.09 -6.56 8.20
CA GLY A 196 15.11 -5.92 7.33
C GLY A 196 14.71 -4.54 7.86
N ARG A 197 13.62 -4.47 8.65
CA ARG A 197 13.01 -3.23 9.15
C ARG A 197 13.81 -2.47 10.21
N THR A 198 14.61 -3.20 10.97
CA THR A 198 15.57 -2.62 11.91
C THR A 198 16.90 -3.25 11.60
N ALA A 199 17.94 -2.46 11.41
CA ALA A 199 19.25 -2.95 10.98
C ALA A 199 20.35 -1.94 11.27
N PHE A 200 21.59 -2.44 11.29
CA PHE A 200 22.75 -1.63 10.98
C PHE A 200 23.42 -2.11 9.68
N SER A 201 23.95 -1.17 8.91
CA SER A 201 24.64 -1.42 7.65
C SER A 201 25.90 -0.57 7.52
N ALA A 202 26.90 -1.05 6.78
CA ALA A 202 28.15 -0.32 6.57
C ALA A 202 28.01 0.69 5.43
N SER A 203 28.62 1.87 5.59
CA SER A 203 28.86 2.85 4.52
C SER A 203 30.32 3.33 4.56
N LYS A 204 30.75 4.09 3.55
CA LYS A 204 32.13 4.60 3.43
C LYS A 204 32.58 5.46 4.61
N GLN A 205 31.68 6.18 5.28
CA GLN A 205 32.01 7.11 6.38
C GLN A 205 31.52 6.65 7.76
N GLY A 206 31.02 5.43 7.87
CA GLY A 206 30.57 4.84 9.13
C GLY A 206 29.33 3.99 8.95
N GLU A 207 28.85 3.42 10.04
CA GLU A 207 27.64 2.60 10.02
C GLU A 207 26.39 3.48 9.98
N ILE A 208 25.36 2.96 9.33
CA ILE A 208 24.01 3.52 9.30
C ILE A 208 23.15 2.62 10.16
N TYR A 209 22.49 3.20 11.15
CA TYR A 209 21.50 2.53 11.99
C TYR A 209 20.11 2.94 11.52
N GLU A 210 19.33 1.99 11.02
CA GLU A 210 17.93 2.12 10.61
C GLU A 210 17.07 1.48 11.69
N ILE A 211 16.43 2.29 12.52
CA ILE A 211 15.85 1.81 13.79
C ILE A 211 14.35 2.02 13.80
N ALA A 212 13.63 0.93 13.55
CA ALA A 212 12.20 0.81 13.74
C ALA A 212 11.85 -0.29 14.73
N GLN A 213 10.58 -0.32 15.16
CA GLN A 213 10.03 -1.36 16.05
C GLN A 213 10.87 -1.56 17.32
N TRP A 214 11.41 -0.46 17.84
CA TRP A 214 12.54 -0.44 18.79
C TRP A 214 12.11 -0.34 20.26
N TYR A 215 10.82 -0.38 20.53
CA TYR A 215 10.23 -0.29 21.87
C TYR A 215 9.01 -1.23 21.96
N PRO A 216 8.59 -1.64 23.17
CA PRO A 216 7.32 -2.35 23.36
C PRO A 216 6.13 -1.49 22.93
N ARG A 217 5.36 -1.94 21.94
CA ARG A 217 4.27 -1.15 21.34
C ARG A 217 2.91 -1.63 21.83
N MET A 218 2.05 -0.74 22.32
CA MET A 218 0.72 -1.09 22.82
C MET A 218 -0.11 -1.78 21.73
N ALA A 219 -0.67 -2.95 22.03
CA ALA A 219 -1.61 -3.60 21.14
C ALA A 219 -2.94 -2.83 21.09
N VAL A 220 -3.63 -2.88 19.95
CA VAL A 220 -4.94 -2.24 19.85
C VAL A 220 -5.98 -3.04 20.64
N TYR A 221 -6.83 -2.34 21.39
CA TYR A 221 -8.05 -2.90 21.97
C TYR A 221 -9.25 -2.25 21.30
N ASP A 222 -10.04 -3.01 20.53
CA ASP A 222 -11.15 -2.47 19.73
C ASP A 222 -12.51 -3.13 20.00
N ASP A 223 -13.57 -2.52 19.46
CA ASP A 223 -14.97 -2.93 19.57
C ASP A 223 -15.32 -4.20 18.78
N LEU A 224 -14.38 -4.73 17.99
CA LEU A 224 -14.58 -5.88 17.12
C LEU A 224 -13.94 -7.16 17.68
N ARG A 225 -12.80 -7.02 18.35
CA ARG A 225 -11.92 -8.16 18.71
C ARG A 225 -11.46 -8.12 20.17
N GLY A 226 -11.68 -7.02 20.89
CA GLY A 226 -10.94 -6.76 22.12
C GLY A 226 -9.45 -6.57 21.78
N TRP A 227 -8.55 -7.28 22.47
CA TRP A 227 -7.11 -7.16 22.23
C TRP A 227 -6.69 -7.82 20.91
N ASP A 228 -6.08 -7.05 19.99
CA ASP A 228 -5.42 -7.62 18.81
C ASP A 228 -4.04 -8.19 19.18
N THR A 229 -4.03 -9.48 19.49
CA THR A 229 -2.85 -10.23 19.93
C THR A 229 -2.28 -11.15 18.85
N GLN A 230 -2.46 -10.82 17.56
CA GLN A 230 -1.87 -11.62 16.48
C GLN A 230 -0.32 -11.66 16.61
N PRO A 231 0.33 -12.83 16.66
CA PRO A 231 1.79 -12.92 16.71
C PRO A 231 2.42 -12.25 15.49
N TYR A 232 3.48 -11.46 15.68
CA TYR A 232 4.19 -10.80 14.59
C TYR A 232 5.09 -11.79 13.82
N LEU A 233 4.83 -11.97 12.54
CA LEU A 233 5.56 -12.91 11.67
C LEU A 233 6.42 -12.20 10.60
N GLY A 234 6.54 -10.88 10.71
CA GLY A 234 7.33 -10.04 9.79
C GLY A 234 6.53 -9.51 8.60
N SER A 235 5.21 -9.35 8.78
CA SER A 235 4.34 -8.53 7.93
C SER A 235 4.26 -7.10 8.49
N GLU A 236 3.18 -6.39 8.18
CA GLU A 236 2.89 -5.05 8.69
C GLU A 236 2.40 -5.02 10.16
N PHE A 237 2.00 -3.86 10.69
CA PHE A 237 1.69 -3.64 12.11
C PHE A 237 0.36 -2.90 12.37
N TYR A 238 -0.17 -2.99 13.59
CA TYR A 238 -1.45 -2.37 13.95
C TYR A 238 -1.39 -1.84 15.38
N LEU A 239 -1.49 -0.52 15.54
CA LEU A 239 -1.09 0.20 16.75
C LEU A 239 -2.08 1.31 17.12
N GLU A 240 -2.22 1.54 18.42
CA GLU A 240 -2.99 2.66 18.99
C GLU A 240 -2.37 4.01 18.63
N TYR A 241 -3.21 5.05 18.57
CA TYR A 241 -2.76 6.43 18.41
C TYR A 241 -2.40 7.09 19.75
N GLY A 242 -1.46 8.03 19.71
CA GLY A 242 -1.13 8.93 20.82
C GLY A 242 -0.04 9.94 20.45
N ASP A 243 0.48 10.63 21.45
CA ASP A 243 1.60 11.55 21.28
C ASP A 243 2.91 10.89 21.73
N PHE A 244 4.01 11.26 21.06
CA PHE A 244 5.32 10.67 21.28
C PHE A 244 6.34 11.77 21.58
N ASP A 245 6.93 11.70 22.77
CA ASP A 245 8.20 12.34 23.11
C ASP A 245 9.28 11.26 23.13
N TYR A 246 10.37 11.46 22.39
CA TYR A 246 11.47 10.50 22.44
C TYR A 246 12.86 11.13 22.37
N ALA A 247 13.80 10.48 23.04
CA ALA A 247 15.19 10.90 23.11
C ALA A 247 16.13 9.76 22.69
N VAL A 248 17.02 10.04 21.74
CA VAL A 248 18.01 9.09 21.23
C VAL A 248 19.41 9.57 21.58
N THR A 249 20.12 8.77 22.37
CA THR A 249 21.51 9.03 22.77
C THR A 249 22.47 8.22 21.91
N VAL A 250 23.40 8.91 21.28
CA VAL A 250 24.37 8.35 20.32
C VAL A 250 25.75 8.94 20.59
N PRO A 251 26.85 8.36 20.08
CA PRO A 251 28.15 8.99 20.15
C PRO A 251 28.17 10.39 19.53
N GLU A 252 29.01 11.27 20.05
CA GLU A 252 29.21 12.59 19.47
C GLU A 252 29.59 12.52 17.98
N GLY A 253 28.99 13.39 17.17
CA GLY A 253 29.21 13.48 15.73
C GLY A 253 28.16 12.75 14.87
N PHE A 254 27.38 11.85 15.46
CA PHE A 254 26.23 11.24 14.79
C PHE A 254 25.16 12.31 14.51
N LEU A 255 24.55 12.22 13.32
CA LEU A 255 23.26 12.85 13.03
C LEU A 255 22.16 11.83 13.33
N VAL A 256 21.08 12.29 13.95
CA VAL A 256 19.86 11.50 14.11
C VAL A 256 18.75 12.18 13.32
N ALA A 257 18.15 11.44 12.40
CA ALA A 257 16.92 11.82 11.71
C ALA A 257 15.78 10.97 12.28
N GLY A 258 14.67 11.59 12.66
CA GLY A 258 13.61 10.88 13.35
C GLY A 258 12.25 11.47 13.06
N SER A 259 11.23 10.62 13.22
CA SER A 259 9.82 10.97 13.12
C SER A 259 9.49 12.22 13.97
N GLY A 260 8.80 13.21 13.40
CA GLY A 260 8.35 14.41 14.13
C GLY A 260 9.35 15.57 14.16
N ALA A 261 9.14 16.51 15.09
CA ALA A 261 9.94 17.72 15.23
C ALA A 261 11.17 17.49 16.12
N LEU A 262 12.35 17.89 15.65
CA LEU A 262 13.55 18.03 16.49
C LEU A 262 13.36 19.18 17.50
N THR A 263 13.39 18.89 18.80
CA THR A 263 13.05 19.84 19.86
C THR A 263 14.26 20.47 20.56
N ASN A 264 15.47 19.94 20.38
CA ASN A 264 16.71 20.49 20.96
C ASN A 264 17.81 20.83 19.92
N PRO A 265 17.51 21.49 18.79
CA PRO A 265 18.50 21.74 17.74
C PRO A 265 19.70 22.57 18.20
N ALA A 266 19.53 23.45 19.19
CA ALA A 266 20.62 24.26 19.75
C ALA A 266 21.69 23.45 20.49
N GLU A 267 21.33 22.26 20.99
CA GLU A 267 22.23 21.35 21.71
C GLU A 267 22.99 20.40 20.77
N VAL A 268 22.38 20.01 19.65
CA VAL A 268 22.89 18.92 18.79
C VAL A 268 23.38 19.38 17.41
N LEU A 269 23.02 20.58 16.96
CA LEU A 269 23.43 21.13 15.67
C LEU A 269 24.44 22.27 15.82
N SER A 270 25.39 22.36 14.89
CA SER A 270 26.24 23.54 14.77
C SER A 270 25.42 24.78 14.37
N ARG A 271 25.93 25.99 14.66
CA ARG A 271 25.28 27.24 14.25
C ARG A 271 25.03 27.32 12.74
N THR A 272 25.95 26.79 11.93
CA THR A 272 25.81 26.76 10.46
C THR A 272 24.67 25.83 10.03
N GLU A 273 24.57 24.63 10.62
CA GLU A 273 23.47 23.70 10.34
C GLU A 273 22.12 24.31 10.76
N GLN A 274 22.04 24.99 11.91
CA GLN A 274 20.83 25.70 12.35
C GLN A 274 20.40 26.80 11.37
N GLN A 275 21.35 27.61 10.88
CA GLN A 275 21.07 28.68 9.90
C GLN A 275 20.58 28.12 8.56
N ARG A 276 21.21 27.04 8.07
CA ARG A 276 20.78 26.38 6.83
C ARG A 276 19.41 25.72 6.98
N LEU A 277 19.10 25.16 8.16
CA LEU A 277 17.79 24.57 8.42
C LEU A 277 16.70 25.64 8.40
N GLU A 278 16.95 26.80 9.01
CA GLU A 278 16.03 27.94 8.94
C GLU A 278 15.87 28.45 7.49
N GLN A 279 16.96 28.50 6.73
CA GLN A 279 16.90 28.83 5.30
C GLN A 279 16.02 27.82 4.53
N ALA A 280 16.14 26.52 4.80
CA ALA A 280 15.32 25.48 4.17
C ALA A 280 13.83 25.67 4.44
N ARG A 281 13.43 26.06 5.66
CA ARG A 281 12.04 26.39 6.00
C ARG A 281 11.47 27.53 5.14
N GLY A 282 12.32 28.41 4.64
CA GLY A 282 11.95 29.51 3.74
C GLY A 282 12.06 29.19 2.24
N SER A 283 12.61 28.04 1.85
CA SER A 283 13.06 27.77 0.47
C SER A 283 12.21 26.72 -0.24
N ASP A 284 11.80 27.02 -1.48
CA ASP A 284 11.18 26.04 -2.37
C ASP A 284 12.21 25.11 -3.04
N ARG A 285 13.51 25.46 -2.98
CA ARG A 285 14.63 24.65 -3.47
C ARG A 285 15.32 23.95 -2.31
N THR A 286 15.87 22.77 -2.57
CA THR A 286 16.72 22.03 -1.64
C THR A 286 17.89 22.87 -1.14
N VAL A 287 18.08 22.88 0.19
CA VAL A 287 19.21 23.48 0.89
C VAL A 287 19.98 22.36 1.57
N LEU A 288 21.27 22.22 1.23
CA LEU A 288 22.17 21.30 1.94
C LEU A 288 22.42 21.83 3.36
N ILE A 289 22.01 21.07 4.37
CA ILE A 289 22.21 21.38 5.78
C ILE A 289 23.59 20.89 6.23
N ARG A 290 23.92 19.64 5.90
CA ARG A 290 25.24 19.02 6.08
C ARG A 290 25.75 18.52 4.74
N THR A 291 26.85 19.09 4.29
CA THR A 291 27.40 18.86 2.95
C THR A 291 28.28 17.60 2.87
N PRO A 292 28.47 17.02 1.67
CA PRO A 292 29.41 15.91 1.46
C PRO A 292 30.84 16.18 1.96
N ALA A 293 31.32 17.42 1.78
CA ALA A 293 32.64 17.84 2.24
C ALA A 293 32.73 17.88 3.77
N GLU A 294 31.68 18.32 4.47
CA GLU A 294 31.62 18.33 5.92
C GLU A 294 31.57 16.91 6.49
N VAL A 295 30.81 16.00 5.86
CA VAL A 295 30.80 14.57 6.23
C VAL A 295 32.20 13.96 6.09
N THR A 296 32.86 14.17 4.96
CA THR A 296 34.23 13.71 4.71
C THR A 296 35.22 14.26 5.74
N ALA A 297 35.14 15.56 6.05
CA ALA A 297 36.01 16.21 7.02
C ALA A 297 35.78 15.73 8.47
N ARG A 298 34.54 15.37 8.82
CA ARG A 298 34.21 14.79 10.14
C ARG A 298 34.74 13.37 10.28
N ALA A 299 34.58 12.54 9.25
CA ALA A 299 35.10 11.17 9.24
C ALA A 299 36.62 11.09 9.39
N ALA A 300 37.35 12.13 8.99
CA ALA A 300 38.81 12.22 9.14
C ALA A 300 39.29 12.58 10.56
N LYS A 301 38.38 12.95 11.48
CA LYS A 301 38.73 13.30 12.87
C LYS A 301 38.63 12.06 13.77
N PRO A 302 39.49 11.93 14.80
CA PRO A 302 39.31 10.89 15.81
C PRO A 302 37.92 11.00 16.46
N THR A 303 37.23 9.86 16.57
CA THR A 303 35.97 9.79 17.31
C THR A 303 36.20 10.11 18.77
N GLY A 304 35.48 11.12 19.28
CA GLY A 304 35.46 11.43 20.71
C GLY A 304 34.80 10.30 21.52
N LYS A 305 35.01 10.30 22.84
CA LYS A 305 34.33 9.37 23.77
C LYS A 305 33.01 9.93 24.33
N GLY A 306 32.61 11.14 23.90
CA GLY A 306 31.38 11.78 24.36
C GLY A 306 30.14 11.21 23.68
N THR A 307 28.98 11.53 24.24
CA THR A 307 27.66 11.22 23.68
C THR A 307 26.84 12.51 23.52
N GLN A 308 25.85 12.46 22.64
CA GLN A 308 24.86 13.51 22.48
C GLN A 308 23.45 12.91 22.43
N THR A 309 22.46 13.65 22.93
CA THR A 309 21.07 13.21 22.97
C THR A 309 20.21 14.11 22.07
N TRP A 310 19.59 13.51 21.06
CA TRP A 310 18.62 14.15 20.18
C TRP A 310 17.21 13.93 20.73
N ARG A 311 16.37 14.97 20.72
CA ARG A 311 15.01 14.92 21.26
C ARG A 311 14.00 15.26 20.18
N PHE A 312 12.91 14.51 20.15
CA PHE A 312 11.88 14.63 19.14
C PHE A 312 10.50 14.60 19.78
N HIS A 313 9.55 15.25 19.11
CA HIS A 313 8.14 15.28 19.49
C HIS A 313 7.25 15.06 18.27
N MET A 314 6.21 14.23 18.39
CA MET A 314 5.24 13.97 17.34
C MET A 314 3.84 13.79 17.91
N ASP A 315 2.92 14.65 17.46
CA ASP A 315 1.51 14.62 17.83
C ASP A 315 0.71 13.59 17.02
N HIS A 316 -0.27 12.95 17.67
CA HIS A 316 -1.31 12.13 17.01
C HIS A 316 -0.75 11.16 15.97
N THR A 317 0.24 10.36 16.37
CA THR A 317 0.83 9.30 15.55
C THR A 317 0.60 7.94 16.18
N ARG A 318 0.95 6.88 15.46
CA ARG A 318 0.81 5.48 15.90
C ARG A 318 2.15 4.77 16.09
N ASP A 319 3.23 5.34 15.59
CA ASP A 319 4.59 4.83 15.75
C ASP A 319 5.62 5.96 15.53
N VAL A 320 6.87 5.71 15.92
CA VAL A 320 8.03 6.55 15.61
C VAL A 320 9.25 5.67 15.30
N ALA A 321 9.91 5.98 14.19
CA ALA A 321 11.20 5.42 13.81
C ALA A 321 12.27 6.51 13.72
N PHE A 322 13.53 6.10 13.76
CA PHE A 322 14.67 7.00 13.57
C PHE A 322 15.83 6.31 12.86
N ALA A 323 16.75 7.11 12.38
CA ALA A 323 18.02 6.67 11.86
C ALA A 323 19.17 7.48 12.44
N ALA A 324 20.31 6.83 12.64
CA ALA A 324 21.48 7.45 13.25
C ALA A 324 22.76 7.05 12.51
N SER A 325 23.58 8.05 12.14
CA SER A 325 24.86 7.78 11.49
C SER A 325 25.81 8.99 11.57
N PRO A 326 27.14 8.79 11.63
CA PRO A 326 28.11 9.85 11.37
C PRO A 326 28.26 10.14 9.86
N ALA A 327 27.74 9.28 8.98
CA ALA A 327 27.96 9.31 7.54
C ALA A 327 26.92 10.13 6.74
N PHE A 328 25.90 10.68 7.40
CA PHE A 328 24.81 11.35 6.70
C PHE A 328 25.18 12.72 6.13
N VAL A 329 25.01 12.85 4.81
CA VAL A 329 24.62 14.10 4.14
C VAL A 329 23.18 14.40 4.54
N TRP A 330 22.84 15.68 4.66
CA TRP A 330 21.49 16.12 5.01
C TRP A 330 21.09 17.32 4.19
N ASP A 331 19.93 17.26 3.56
CA ASP A 331 19.29 18.39 2.89
C ASP A 331 17.79 18.51 3.21
N ALA A 332 17.23 19.68 2.93
CA ALA A 332 15.84 19.99 3.25
C ALA A 332 15.24 21.09 2.35
N ALA A 333 13.91 21.10 2.23
CA ALA A 333 13.12 22.12 1.54
C ALA A 333 11.74 22.29 2.17
N ARG A 334 11.14 23.48 2.05
CA ARG A 334 9.79 23.76 2.52
C ARG A 334 8.75 22.97 1.72
N ILE A 335 7.79 22.38 2.41
CA ILE A 335 6.54 21.84 1.86
C ILE A 335 5.43 22.89 2.02
N LYS A 336 4.66 23.15 0.97
CA LYS A 336 3.47 24.00 0.99
C LYS A 336 2.22 23.14 1.15
N LEU A 337 1.42 23.42 2.17
CA LEU A 337 0.22 22.65 2.48
C LEU A 337 -1.06 23.49 2.28
N PRO A 338 -2.22 22.83 2.10
CA PRO A 338 -3.51 23.51 2.03
C PRO A 338 -3.73 24.48 3.20
N GLY A 339 -4.41 25.60 2.91
CA GLY A 339 -4.69 26.64 3.92
C GLY A 339 -3.47 27.49 4.33
N GLY A 340 -2.39 27.47 3.55
CA GLY A 340 -1.18 28.27 3.81
C GLY A 340 -0.27 27.70 4.89
N LYS A 341 -0.56 26.48 5.38
CA LYS A 341 0.31 25.75 6.30
C LYS A 341 1.60 25.33 5.60
N GLN A 342 2.63 25.03 6.39
CA GLN A 342 3.93 24.62 5.89
C GLN A 342 4.47 23.45 6.72
N SER A 343 5.25 22.59 6.07
CA SER A 343 6.03 21.52 6.68
C SER A 343 7.42 21.50 6.05
N LEU A 344 8.27 20.53 6.40
CA LEU A 344 9.63 20.42 5.90
C LEU A 344 9.87 19.04 5.29
N ALA A 345 10.28 18.99 4.02
CA ALA A 345 10.82 17.81 3.40
C ALA A 345 12.32 17.74 3.75
N MET A 346 12.80 16.56 4.13
CA MET A 346 14.21 16.33 4.45
C MET A 346 14.67 15.00 3.85
N SER A 347 15.94 14.94 3.49
CA SER A 347 16.58 13.68 3.15
C SER A 347 17.92 13.54 3.85
N VAL A 348 18.21 12.33 4.35
CA VAL A 348 19.50 11.98 4.94
C VAL A 348 20.06 10.73 4.27
N TYR A 349 21.31 10.75 3.84
CA TYR A 349 21.88 9.68 3.01
C TYR A 349 23.41 9.67 3.06
N PRO A 350 24.08 8.53 2.82
CA PRO A 350 25.54 8.46 2.80
C PRO A 350 26.14 9.06 1.52
N LEU A 351 27.47 9.20 1.47
CA LEU A 351 28.16 9.76 0.28
C LEU A 351 27.92 8.94 -0.99
N GLU A 352 27.62 7.64 -0.87
CA GLU A 352 27.28 6.73 -1.96
C GLU A 352 26.03 7.13 -2.72
N GLY A 353 25.06 7.77 -2.03
CA GLY A 353 23.83 8.29 -2.63
C GLY A 353 24.02 9.63 -3.34
N VAL A 354 25.13 10.34 -3.15
CA VAL A 354 25.36 11.66 -3.75
C VAL A 354 25.47 11.55 -5.27
N GLY A 355 24.63 12.31 -5.98
CA GLY A 355 24.63 12.35 -7.45
C GLY A 355 23.47 13.17 -8.01
N ALA A 356 23.66 13.80 -9.17
CA ALA A 356 22.68 14.73 -9.76
C ALA A 356 21.33 14.06 -10.09
N ASP A 357 21.35 12.77 -10.43
CA ASP A 357 20.16 11.95 -10.69
C ASP A 357 19.91 10.92 -9.57
N LYS A 358 20.53 11.13 -8.41
CA LYS A 358 20.39 10.26 -7.23
C LYS A 358 19.74 11.04 -6.09
N TRP A 359 20.22 10.83 -4.86
CA TRP A 359 19.67 11.40 -3.64
C TRP A 359 19.71 12.92 -3.55
N ASN A 360 20.45 13.63 -4.41
CA ASN A 360 20.36 15.09 -4.51
C ASN A 360 18.95 15.57 -4.91
N ARG A 361 18.11 14.68 -5.46
CA ARG A 361 16.69 14.93 -5.80
C ARG A 361 15.71 14.38 -4.77
N SER A 362 16.15 13.61 -3.77
CA SER A 362 15.25 12.95 -2.82
C SER A 362 14.33 13.96 -2.10
N THR A 363 14.87 15.08 -1.60
CA THR A 363 14.05 16.14 -0.97
C THR A 363 13.04 16.77 -1.94
N GLU A 364 13.37 16.89 -3.24
CA GLU A 364 12.43 17.34 -4.27
C GLU A 364 11.27 16.34 -4.43
N TYR A 365 11.58 15.05 -4.42
CA TYR A 365 10.58 13.97 -4.54
C TYR A 365 9.66 13.90 -3.33
N VAL A 366 10.22 13.91 -2.11
CA VAL A 366 9.44 13.97 -0.85
C VAL A 366 8.50 15.16 -0.85
N LYS A 367 9.00 16.35 -1.21
CA LYS A 367 8.21 17.57 -1.32
C LYS A 367 7.08 17.41 -2.35
N GLY A 368 7.40 16.97 -3.57
CA GLY A 368 6.43 16.83 -4.66
C GLY A 368 5.31 15.85 -4.31
N ALA A 369 5.66 14.69 -3.76
CA ALA A 369 4.70 13.67 -3.34
C ALA A 369 3.76 14.19 -2.25
N ILE A 370 4.29 14.81 -1.19
CA ILE A 370 3.45 15.32 -0.08
C ILE A 370 2.53 16.45 -0.53
N GLU A 371 3.03 17.39 -1.34
CA GLU A 371 2.20 18.47 -1.87
C GLU A 371 1.06 17.92 -2.74
N HIS A 372 1.32 16.88 -3.53
CA HIS A 372 0.30 16.20 -4.33
C HIS A 372 -0.72 15.44 -3.48
N PHE A 373 -0.27 14.55 -2.58
CA PHE A 373 -1.15 13.73 -1.74
C PHE A 373 -1.98 14.54 -0.76
N SER A 374 -1.51 15.73 -0.37
CA SER A 374 -2.26 16.66 0.50
C SER A 374 -3.59 17.16 -0.08
N GLN A 375 -3.90 16.85 -1.34
CA GLN A 375 -5.23 17.03 -1.92
C GLN A 375 -6.30 16.08 -1.34
N TRP A 376 -5.87 14.92 -0.81
CA TRP A 376 -6.75 13.91 -0.22
C TRP A 376 -7.07 14.24 1.24
N TYR A 377 -6.03 14.59 2.00
CA TYR A 377 -6.11 15.10 3.36
C TYR A 377 -4.80 15.84 3.67
N PRO A 378 -4.79 17.01 4.33
CA PRO A 378 -3.55 17.75 4.55
C PRO A 378 -2.53 16.96 5.38
N TYR A 379 -1.27 16.92 4.93
CA TYR A 379 -0.17 16.34 5.72
C TYR A 379 -0.10 16.99 7.11
N PRO A 380 -0.11 16.20 8.20
CA PRO A 380 -0.34 16.74 9.55
C PRO A 380 0.93 17.07 10.33
N TRP A 381 2.10 16.57 9.90
CA TRP A 381 3.29 16.56 10.72
C TRP A 381 4.31 17.66 10.35
N PRO A 382 5.21 18.01 11.29
CA PRO A 382 6.13 19.14 11.12
C PRO A 382 7.26 18.89 10.11
N ALA A 383 7.56 17.62 9.81
CA ALA A 383 8.54 17.24 8.81
C ALA A 383 8.26 15.84 8.26
N ALA A 384 8.70 15.61 7.03
CA ALA A 384 8.75 14.33 6.35
C ALA A 384 10.18 14.03 5.89
N ILE A 385 10.62 12.79 6.10
CA ILE A 385 12.03 12.41 5.94
C ILE A 385 12.12 11.21 5.02
N ASN A 386 13.00 11.27 4.02
CA ASN A 386 13.49 10.07 3.34
C ASN A 386 14.93 9.76 3.76
N LEU A 387 15.16 8.55 4.24
CA LEU A 387 16.47 8.04 4.63
C LEU A 387 17.02 7.10 3.57
N GLY A 388 18.24 7.39 3.10
CA GLY A 388 19.01 6.49 2.26
C GLY A 388 19.83 5.54 3.10
N GLY A 389 19.38 4.30 3.20
CA GLY A 389 19.99 3.23 3.98
C GLY A 389 20.10 1.93 3.21
N TYR A 390 20.09 0.81 3.93
CA TYR A 390 19.98 -0.53 3.36
C TYR A 390 18.51 -0.88 3.07
N GLY A 391 17.55 -0.22 3.73
CA GLY A 391 16.12 -0.41 3.55
C GLY A 391 15.72 -0.44 2.07
N ALA A 392 14.81 -1.36 1.73
CA ALA A 392 14.36 -1.59 0.35
C ALA A 392 12.98 -0.99 0.07
N GLY A 393 12.62 0.10 0.78
CA GLY A 393 11.27 0.65 0.87
C GLY A 393 10.59 0.21 2.16
N MET A 394 10.58 1.09 3.16
CA MET A 394 9.81 0.89 4.40
C MET A 394 9.23 2.18 4.96
N GLU A 395 7.98 2.08 5.37
CA GLU A 395 7.10 3.17 5.78
C GLU A 395 6.97 3.32 7.31
N TYR A 396 7.27 4.50 7.84
CA TYR A 396 6.95 4.88 9.21
C TYR A 396 6.37 6.30 9.25
N PRO A 397 5.62 6.68 10.31
CA PRO A 397 5.06 8.02 10.40
C PRO A 397 6.12 9.12 10.26
N GLY A 398 6.06 9.86 9.16
CA GLY A 398 6.96 11.00 8.90
C GLY A 398 8.41 10.64 8.54
N ILE A 399 8.77 9.36 8.43
CA ILE A 399 10.10 8.92 7.98
C ILE A 399 10.02 7.60 7.20
N VAL A 400 10.70 7.53 6.07
CA VAL A 400 10.75 6.34 5.21
C VAL A 400 12.18 5.90 4.96
N PHE A 401 12.41 4.59 4.76
CA PHE A 401 13.73 3.99 4.57
C PHE A 401 13.86 3.39 3.15
N ASP A 402 14.55 4.12 2.28
CA ASP A 402 14.82 3.72 0.88
C ASP A 402 16.30 3.33 0.68
N GLY A 403 16.60 2.71 -0.45
CA GLY A 403 17.95 2.26 -0.77
C GLY A 403 18.86 3.43 -1.15
N PHE A 404 20.03 3.57 -0.50
CA PHE A 404 20.96 4.65 -0.89
C PHE A 404 21.50 4.52 -2.33
N GLU A 405 21.32 3.35 -2.97
CA GLU A 405 21.70 3.09 -4.35
C GLU A 405 20.64 3.54 -5.38
N ASP A 406 19.41 3.80 -4.93
CA ASP A 406 18.28 4.17 -5.79
C ASP A 406 18.55 5.51 -6.51
N SER A 407 17.99 5.64 -7.72
CA SER A 407 18.19 6.81 -8.59
C SER A 407 17.05 7.02 -9.58
N GLY A 408 16.97 8.22 -10.17
CA GLY A 408 16.05 8.56 -11.24
C GLY A 408 14.58 8.24 -10.91
N LYS A 409 13.96 7.49 -11.83
CA LYS A 409 12.55 7.09 -11.78
C LYS A 409 12.24 6.15 -10.61
N GLU A 410 13.06 5.12 -10.40
CA GLU A 410 12.94 4.19 -9.28
C GLU A 410 12.97 4.91 -7.93
N LEU A 411 13.92 5.84 -7.71
CA LEU A 411 13.97 6.61 -6.47
C LEU A 411 12.71 7.46 -6.27
N PHE A 412 12.20 8.10 -7.34
CA PHE A 412 10.95 8.86 -7.22
C PHE A 412 9.78 7.96 -6.84
N TRP A 413 9.62 6.83 -7.52
CA TRP A 413 8.53 5.89 -7.31
C TRP A 413 8.52 5.30 -5.91
N ILE A 414 9.66 4.76 -5.45
CA ILE A 414 9.74 4.20 -4.10
C ILE A 414 9.49 5.29 -3.05
N THR A 415 10.11 6.47 -3.19
CA THR A 415 9.85 7.58 -2.27
C THR A 415 8.38 8.02 -2.27
N ALA A 416 7.72 8.07 -3.43
CA ALA A 416 6.31 8.45 -3.51
C ALA A 416 5.40 7.40 -2.85
N HIS A 417 5.65 6.12 -3.10
CA HIS A 417 4.94 5.02 -2.44
C HIS A 417 5.15 5.07 -0.93
N GLU A 418 6.40 5.01 -0.46
CA GLU A 418 6.68 4.95 0.98
C GLU A 418 6.14 6.17 1.73
N ILE A 419 6.28 7.38 1.17
CA ILE A 419 5.76 8.58 1.85
C ILE A 419 4.24 8.68 1.79
N GLY A 420 3.63 8.11 0.75
CA GLY A 420 2.18 8.01 0.58
C GLY A 420 1.53 7.23 1.72
N HIS A 421 2.27 6.31 2.36
CA HIS A 421 1.78 5.59 3.53
C HIS A 421 1.45 6.49 4.72
N THR A 422 1.86 7.78 4.69
CA THR A 422 1.32 8.81 5.59
C THR A 422 -0.21 8.79 5.63
N TRP A 423 -0.90 8.62 4.49
CA TRP A 423 -2.36 8.58 4.46
C TRP A 423 -2.90 7.22 4.89
N PHE A 424 -2.30 6.14 4.39
CA PHE A 424 -2.68 4.76 4.65
C PHE A 424 -1.43 3.95 4.98
N PRO A 425 -1.22 3.51 6.23
CA PRO A 425 -2.19 3.42 7.29
C PRO A 425 -1.99 4.52 8.35
N MET A 426 -1.11 5.49 8.13
CA MET A 426 -0.59 6.28 9.26
C MET A 426 -1.62 7.30 9.75
N ILE A 427 -2.36 7.96 8.86
CA ILE A 427 -3.53 8.79 9.21
C ILE A 427 -4.78 7.93 9.33
N VAL A 428 -5.05 7.05 8.38
CA VAL A 428 -6.20 6.13 8.43
C VAL A 428 -5.71 4.77 8.87
N GLY A 429 -5.81 4.50 10.18
CA GLY A 429 -5.23 3.34 10.84
C GLY A 429 -5.94 2.03 10.59
N SER A 430 -6.05 1.56 9.34
CA SER A 430 -6.56 0.22 9.04
C SER A 430 -5.67 -0.88 9.61
N ASN A 431 -6.26 -2.04 9.89
CA ASN A 431 -5.52 -3.22 10.31
C ASN A 431 -4.92 -3.95 9.09
N GLU A 432 -3.78 -3.46 8.62
CA GLU A 432 -2.98 -3.99 7.50
C GLU A 432 -2.57 -5.45 7.65
N ARG A 433 -2.45 -5.95 8.88
CA ARG A 433 -2.16 -7.37 9.14
C ARG A 433 -3.29 -8.29 8.69
N ARG A 434 -4.52 -7.76 8.67
CA ARG A 434 -5.74 -8.48 8.30
C ARG A 434 -6.27 -8.08 6.93
N HIS A 435 -6.06 -6.82 6.54
CA HIS A 435 -6.61 -6.22 5.34
C HIS A 435 -5.54 -5.40 4.61
N ALA A 436 -4.45 -6.06 4.20
CA ALA A 436 -3.28 -5.41 3.59
C ALA A 436 -3.62 -4.53 2.38
N PHE A 437 -4.69 -4.81 1.64
CA PHE A 437 -5.09 -3.98 0.50
C PHE A 437 -5.54 -2.56 0.89
N MET A 438 -6.03 -2.35 2.11
CA MET A 438 -6.44 -1.02 2.60
C MET A 438 -5.24 -0.13 2.92
N ASP A 439 -4.07 -0.75 3.01
CA ASP A 439 -2.79 -0.10 3.15
C ASP A 439 -2.14 0.00 1.76
N GLU A 440 -1.59 -1.11 1.26
CA GLU A 440 -0.82 -1.17 0.01
C GLU A 440 -1.61 -0.75 -1.23
N GLY A 441 -2.85 -1.21 -1.36
CA GLY A 441 -3.68 -0.91 -2.51
C GLY A 441 -4.19 0.54 -2.51
N PHE A 442 -4.50 1.08 -1.34
CA PHE A 442 -4.94 2.48 -1.21
C PHE A 442 -3.77 3.43 -1.43
N ASN A 443 -2.59 3.09 -0.90
CA ASN A 443 -1.37 3.84 -1.10
C ASN A 443 -0.93 3.83 -2.57
N THR A 444 -0.87 2.64 -3.19
CA THR A 444 -0.57 2.52 -4.63
C THR A 444 -1.57 3.31 -5.48
N PHE A 445 -2.86 3.34 -5.12
CA PHE A 445 -3.87 4.12 -5.84
C PHE A 445 -3.58 5.63 -5.83
N ILE A 446 -3.23 6.21 -4.68
CA ILE A 446 -2.92 7.65 -4.63
C ILE A 446 -1.61 7.97 -5.36
N ASP A 447 -0.65 7.06 -5.37
CA ASP A 447 0.63 7.18 -6.09
C ASP A 447 0.47 7.14 -7.63
N VAL A 448 -0.50 6.38 -8.18
CA VAL A 448 -0.75 6.34 -9.64
C VAL A 448 -0.81 7.73 -10.26
N TYR A 449 -1.48 8.68 -9.60
CA TYR A 449 -1.63 10.06 -10.09
C TYR A 449 -0.48 11.00 -9.70
N ALA A 450 0.38 10.61 -8.74
CA ALA A 450 1.54 11.40 -8.37
C ALA A 450 2.59 11.42 -9.48
N SER A 451 2.81 10.28 -10.16
CA SER A 451 3.68 10.19 -11.34
C SER A 451 3.25 11.13 -12.48
N ASP A 452 1.92 11.28 -12.68
CA ASP A 452 1.35 12.16 -13.69
C ASP A 452 1.52 13.65 -13.33
N ALA A 453 1.41 13.97 -12.04
CA ALA A 453 1.51 15.35 -11.55
C ALA A 453 2.95 15.84 -11.42
N PHE A 454 3.89 14.95 -11.04
CA PHE A 454 5.26 15.32 -10.73
C PHE A 454 5.98 15.90 -11.95
N ASN A 455 6.51 17.12 -11.80
CA ASN A 455 7.25 17.85 -12.85
C ASN A 455 6.60 17.82 -14.24
N LYS A 456 5.26 17.92 -14.30
CA LYS A 456 4.45 17.86 -15.54
C LYS A 456 4.57 16.52 -16.26
N GLY A 457 4.55 15.43 -15.50
CA GLY A 457 4.57 14.06 -16.00
C GLY A 457 5.98 13.55 -16.32
N GLU A 458 7.00 13.99 -15.57
CA GLU A 458 8.39 13.53 -15.76
C GLU A 458 8.50 12.01 -15.71
N TYR A 459 7.69 11.35 -14.86
CA TYR A 459 7.68 9.91 -14.67
C TYR A 459 6.36 9.24 -15.07
N ALA A 460 5.49 9.96 -15.77
CA ALA A 460 4.21 9.48 -16.23
C ALA A 460 4.33 8.48 -17.40
N PRO A 461 3.36 7.56 -17.56
CA PRO A 461 2.43 7.08 -16.54
C PRO A 461 3.13 6.13 -15.55
N LYS A 462 2.55 5.93 -14.35
CA LYS A 462 3.02 4.89 -13.39
C LYS A 462 2.86 3.50 -14.02
N ARG A 463 3.97 2.76 -14.16
CA ARG A 463 4.07 1.45 -14.82
C ARG A 463 5.17 0.57 -14.21
N ASP A 464 5.34 0.68 -12.89
CA ASP A 464 6.31 -0.11 -12.12
C ASP A 464 5.77 -1.49 -11.74
N SER A 465 6.58 -2.22 -10.98
CA SER A 465 6.29 -3.57 -10.48
C SER A 465 5.05 -3.70 -9.61
N GLU A 466 4.53 -2.61 -9.02
CA GLU A 466 3.40 -2.65 -8.08
C GLU A 466 2.07 -2.40 -8.78
N TYR A 467 2.06 -1.72 -9.93
CA TYR A 467 0.82 -1.37 -10.64
C TYR A 467 0.74 -1.90 -12.09
N ALA A 468 1.85 -2.10 -12.80
CA ALA A 468 1.84 -2.72 -14.13
C ALA A 468 3.20 -3.40 -14.36
N PRO A 469 3.46 -4.56 -13.74
CA PRO A 469 4.79 -5.15 -13.67
C PRO A 469 5.42 -5.52 -15.02
N LYS A 470 4.63 -5.63 -16.10
CA LYS A 470 5.14 -5.84 -17.47
C LYS A 470 5.22 -4.55 -18.28
N GLY A 471 4.90 -3.40 -17.68
CA GLY A 471 4.91 -2.08 -18.30
C GLY A 471 3.78 -1.82 -19.31
N GLY A 472 2.85 -2.77 -19.46
CA GLY A 472 1.70 -2.72 -20.36
C GLY A 472 0.45 -2.15 -19.68
N ASN A 473 -0.72 -2.43 -20.26
CA ASN A 473 -2.02 -1.93 -19.77
C ASN A 473 -2.47 -2.72 -18.52
N PRO A 474 -2.83 -2.09 -17.38
CA PRO A 474 -3.01 -2.81 -16.13
C PRO A 474 -4.25 -3.73 -16.21
N VAL A 475 -5.25 -3.34 -17.00
CA VAL A 475 -6.46 -4.14 -17.19
C VAL A 475 -6.20 -5.46 -17.93
N ASP A 476 -5.12 -5.55 -18.72
CA ASP A 476 -4.69 -6.82 -19.31
C ASP A 476 -3.81 -7.62 -18.34
N GLU A 477 -2.94 -6.93 -17.61
CA GLU A 477 -1.97 -7.56 -16.72
C GLU A 477 -2.60 -8.19 -15.48
N ILE A 478 -3.79 -7.74 -15.07
CA ILE A 478 -4.53 -8.31 -13.94
C ILE A 478 -5.22 -9.64 -14.28
N LEU A 479 -5.52 -9.90 -15.56
CA LEU A 479 -6.29 -11.07 -15.99
C LEU A 479 -5.73 -12.42 -15.51
N PRO A 480 -4.41 -12.68 -15.56
CA PRO A 480 -3.85 -13.94 -15.07
C PRO A 480 -4.08 -14.16 -13.57
N LEU A 481 -4.10 -13.10 -12.75
CA LEU A 481 -4.39 -13.21 -11.33
C LEU A 481 -5.86 -13.57 -11.10
N LEU A 482 -6.78 -12.92 -11.81
CA LEU A 482 -8.22 -13.20 -11.69
C LEU A 482 -8.58 -14.62 -12.16
N ALA A 483 -7.83 -15.16 -13.12
CA ALA A 483 -8.02 -16.52 -13.62
C ALA A 483 -7.39 -17.61 -12.74
N ASP A 484 -6.44 -17.27 -11.85
CA ASP A 484 -5.76 -18.24 -11.00
C ASP A 484 -6.68 -18.66 -9.83
N THR A 485 -7.21 -19.87 -9.90
CA THR A 485 -8.11 -20.44 -8.88
C THR A 485 -7.43 -20.70 -7.53
N SER A 486 -6.10 -20.60 -7.47
CA SER A 486 -5.33 -20.69 -6.22
C SER A 486 -4.95 -19.33 -5.64
N ALA A 487 -5.29 -18.22 -6.31
CA ALA A 487 -5.06 -16.88 -5.78
C ALA A 487 -6.05 -16.59 -4.62
N PRO A 488 -5.57 -16.03 -3.50
CA PRO A 488 -6.45 -15.54 -2.44
C PRO A 488 -7.25 -14.31 -2.91
N THR A 489 -8.14 -13.85 -2.04
CA THR A 489 -8.94 -12.63 -2.22
C THR A 489 -8.32 -11.47 -1.46
N LEU A 490 -8.79 -10.24 -1.71
CA LEU A 490 -8.32 -9.05 -0.97
C LEU A 490 -8.72 -9.10 0.52
N MET A 491 -9.64 -9.99 0.90
CA MET A 491 -10.11 -10.14 2.28
C MET A 491 -9.26 -11.09 3.12
N ASP A 492 -8.32 -11.81 2.52
CA ASP A 492 -7.44 -12.72 3.22
C ASP A 492 -6.36 -11.98 4.02
N ASN A 493 -5.94 -12.55 5.15
CA ASN A 493 -4.95 -11.91 6.03
C ASN A 493 -3.56 -11.81 5.33
N ALA A 494 -2.78 -10.79 5.70
CA ALA A 494 -1.47 -10.53 5.10
C ALA A 494 -0.51 -11.71 5.25
N ASP A 495 -0.43 -12.29 6.46
CA ASP A 495 0.46 -13.41 6.76
C ASP A 495 0.10 -14.72 6.02
N SER A 496 -1.16 -14.87 5.59
CA SER A 496 -1.61 -16.03 4.78
C SER A 496 -1.38 -15.84 3.28
N THR A 497 -1.11 -14.62 2.83
CA THR A 497 -0.85 -14.34 1.42
C THR A 497 0.59 -14.74 1.08
N SER A 498 0.75 -15.75 0.22
CA SER A 498 2.08 -16.18 -0.21
C SER A 498 2.79 -15.09 -1.02
N GLU A 499 4.12 -15.09 -1.00
CA GLU A 499 4.93 -14.13 -1.76
C GLU A 499 4.68 -14.13 -3.27
N LYS A 500 4.16 -15.23 -3.82
CA LYS A 500 3.70 -15.31 -5.22
C LYS A 500 2.63 -14.23 -5.52
N TYR A 501 1.76 -13.95 -4.55
CA TYR A 501 0.59 -13.08 -4.74
C TYR A 501 0.70 -11.73 -4.05
N ARG A 502 1.68 -11.50 -3.16
CA ARG A 502 1.75 -10.29 -2.33
C ARG A 502 1.59 -9.01 -3.16
N HIS A 503 2.52 -8.71 -4.07
CA HIS A 503 2.43 -7.51 -4.90
C HIS A 503 1.21 -7.50 -5.84
N SER A 504 0.97 -8.58 -6.58
CA SER A 504 -0.11 -8.61 -7.58
C SER A 504 -1.51 -8.51 -6.95
N LEU A 505 -1.69 -8.98 -5.72
CA LEU A 505 -2.95 -8.93 -5.01
C LEU A 505 -3.08 -7.67 -4.16
N THR A 506 -2.22 -7.46 -3.16
CA THR A 506 -2.45 -6.41 -2.15
C THR A 506 -2.21 -5.01 -2.69
N TYR A 507 -1.23 -4.85 -3.58
CA TYR A 507 -0.87 -3.57 -4.21
C TYR A 507 -1.70 -3.40 -5.49
N PHE A 508 -1.41 -4.25 -6.49
CA PHE A 508 -1.91 -4.04 -7.84
C PHE A 508 -3.43 -4.19 -7.93
N LYS A 509 -4.00 -5.34 -7.55
CA LYS A 509 -5.46 -5.55 -7.62
C LYS A 509 -6.21 -4.56 -6.72
N GLY A 510 -5.66 -4.26 -5.54
CA GLY A 510 -6.22 -3.26 -4.62
C GLY A 510 -6.33 -1.88 -5.27
N ALA A 511 -5.24 -1.39 -5.87
CA ALA A 511 -5.17 -0.09 -6.52
C ALA A 511 -5.99 -0.03 -7.81
N LEU A 512 -5.90 -1.04 -8.67
CA LEU A 512 -6.67 -1.11 -9.91
C LEU A 512 -8.17 -1.14 -9.61
N GLY A 513 -8.58 -1.76 -8.50
CA GLY A 513 -9.97 -1.71 -8.04
C GLY A 513 -10.45 -0.28 -7.78
N LEU A 514 -9.64 0.55 -7.11
CA LEU A 514 -9.97 1.95 -6.87
C LEU A 514 -9.91 2.81 -8.14
N VAL A 515 -8.95 2.53 -9.05
CA VAL A 515 -8.90 3.21 -10.36
C VAL A 515 -10.15 2.88 -11.17
N LEU A 516 -10.57 1.62 -11.26
CA LEU A 516 -11.80 1.24 -11.96
C LEU A 516 -13.04 1.86 -11.29
N LEU A 517 -13.08 1.89 -9.96
CA LEU A 517 -14.16 2.52 -9.23
C LEU A 517 -14.27 4.03 -9.52
N ARG A 518 -13.12 4.74 -9.54
CA ARG A 518 -13.05 6.16 -9.84
C ARG A 518 -13.36 6.47 -11.30
N GLU A 519 -12.70 5.78 -12.24
CA GLU A 519 -12.72 6.13 -13.66
C GLU A 519 -13.88 5.48 -14.43
N GLN A 520 -14.33 4.30 -14.01
CA GLN A 520 -15.28 3.48 -14.77
C GLN A 520 -16.62 3.22 -14.06
N ILE A 521 -16.74 3.48 -12.77
CA ILE A 521 -18.01 3.21 -12.06
C ILE A 521 -18.65 4.51 -11.59
N LEU A 522 -17.94 5.28 -10.75
CA LEU A 522 -18.50 6.46 -10.11
C LEU A 522 -18.22 7.76 -10.87
N GLY A 523 -17.07 7.85 -11.54
CA GLY A 523 -16.52 9.10 -12.02
C GLY A 523 -15.86 9.92 -10.89
N PRO A 524 -14.87 10.78 -11.22
CA PRO A 524 -14.13 11.55 -10.23
C PRO A 524 -14.99 12.52 -9.41
N GLU A 525 -16.08 13.05 -9.99
CA GLU A 525 -16.98 13.98 -9.31
C GLU A 525 -17.72 13.36 -8.11
N ARG A 526 -17.97 12.05 -8.15
CA ARG A 526 -18.61 11.30 -7.06
C ARG A 526 -17.58 10.59 -6.18
N PHE A 527 -16.55 9.99 -6.80
CA PHE A 527 -15.51 9.28 -6.07
C PHE A 527 -14.67 10.21 -5.20
N ASP A 528 -14.14 11.30 -5.74
CA ASP A 528 -13.13 12.10 -5.02
C ASP A 528 -13.71 12.73 -3.73
N PRO A 529 -14.92 13.31 -3.71
CA PRO A 529 -15.52 13.80 -2.47
C PRO A 529 -15.80 12.68 -1.45
N ALA A 530 -16.27 11.52 -1.91
CA ALA A 530 -16.53 10.36 -1.03
C ALA A 530 -15.23 9.82 -0.41
N PHE A 531 -14.18 9.67 -1.20
CA PHE A 531 -12.88 9.19 -0.73
C PHE A 531 -12.21 10.20 0.22
N ARG A 532 -12.25 11.51 -0.08
CA ARG A 532 -11.79 12.54 0.87
C ARG A 532 -12.58 12.50 2.18
N LYS A 533 -13.90 12.29 2.12
CA LYS A 533 -14.74 12.15 3.31
C LYS A 533 -14.41 10.88 4.11
N TYR A 534 -14.10 9.77 3.44
CA TYR A 534 -13.62 8.55 4.10
C TYR A 534 -12.37 8.85 4.92
N ILE A 535 -11.35 9.44 4.29
CA ILE A 535 -10.09 9.77 4.95
C ILE A 535 -10.33 10.72 6.12
N ALA A 536 -11.08 11.81 5.92
CA ALA A 536 -11.36 12.77 6.98
C ALA A 536 -12.15 12.18 8.15
N THR A 537 -13.08 11.26 7.88
CA THR A 537 -13.90 10.59 8.89
C THR A 537 -13.07 9.64 9.75
N TRP A 538 -12.21 8.86 9.10
CA TRP A 538 -11.41 7.80 9.72
C TRP A 538 -9.97 8.22 10.06
N ALA A 539 -9.61 9.48 9.85
CA ALA A 539 -8.35 10.04 10.33
C ALA A 539 -8.21 9.81 11.84
N TYR A 540 -7.06 9.24 12.19
CA TYR A 540 -6.64 8.80 13.52
C TYR A 540 -7.59 7.77 14.16
N LYS A 541 -8.23 6.95 13.34
CA LYS A 541 -9.15 5.88 13.75
C LYS A 541 -8.87 4.57 13.02
N HIS A 542 -9.57 3.51 13.41
CA HIS A 542 -9.38 2.17 12.88
C HIS A 542 -10.60 1.65 12.07
N PRO A 543 -10.72 1.99 10.77
CA PRO A 543 -11.77 1.44 9.90
C PRO A 543 -11.50 -0.02 9.50
N THR A 544 -12.59 -0.75 9.21
CA THR A 544 -12.54 -2.03 8.49
C THR A 544 -12.94 -1.89 7.02
N PRO A 545 -12.77 -2.93 6.17
CA PRO A 545 -13.31 -2.92 4.82
C PRO A 545 -14.80 -2.62 4.79
N SER A 546 -15.56 -3.11 5.78
CA SER A 546 -17.00 -2.89 5.87
C SER A 546 -17.36 -1.41 6.07
N ASP A 547 -16.53 -0.66 6.81
CA ASP A 547 -16.68 0.78 6.99
C ASP A 547 -16.39 1.55 5.70
N PHE A 548 -15.31 1.18 5.00
CA PHE A 548 -14.95 1.77 3.71
C PHE A 548 -16.03 1.55 2.65
N PHE A 549 -16.48 0.31 2.44
CA PHE A 549 -17.49 -0.02 1.42
C PHE A 549 -18.79 0.76 1.62
N ARG A 550 -19.31 0.79 2.85
CA ARG A 550 -20.54 1.53 3.17
C ARG A 550 -20.39 3.03 2.99
N LEU A 551 -19.25 3.60 3.38
CA LEU A 551 -19.04 5.02 3.26
C LEU A 551 -18.96 5.41 1.78
N MET A 552 -18.23 4.65 0.96
CA MET A 552 -18.18 4.90 -0.48
C MET A 552 -19.57 4.79 -1.12
N GLU A 553 -20.39 3.79 -0.77
CA GLU A 553 -21.79 3.68 -1.25
C GLU A 553 -22.64 4.88 -0.80
N SER A 554 -22.63 5.19 0.50
CA SER A 554 -23.46 6.24 1.10
C SER A 554 -23.13 7.64 0.56
N GLU A 555 -21.84 7.93 0.35
CA GLU A 555 -21.38 9.26 -0.06
C GLU A 555 -21.33 9.46 -1.57
N SER A 556 -21.15 8.38 -2.34
CA SER A 556 -21.29 8.44 -3.79
C SER A 556 -22.74 8.34 -4.26
N GLY A 557 -23.63 7.78 -3.42
CA GLY A 557 -25.03 7.52 -3.76
C GLY A 557 -25.18 6.40 -4.79
N GLU A 558 -24.34 5.36 -4.72
CA GLU A 558 -24.33 4.20 -5.63
C GLU A 558 -24.45 2.89 -4.86
N ASP A 559 -25.21 1.93 -5.39
CA ASP A 559 -25.19 0.54 -4.89
C ASP A 559 -24.02 -0.21 -5.53
N LEU A 560 -22.99 -0.48 -4.72
CA LEU A 560 -21.73 -1.09 -5.17
C LEU A 560 -21.63 -2.56 -4.70
N ALA A 561 -22.72 -3.17 -4.24
CA ALA A 561 -22.73 -4.54 -3.74
C ALA A 561 -22.15 -5.55 -4.75
N TRP A 562 -22.49 -5.40 -6.03
CA TRP A 562 -21.97 -6.25 -7.11
C TRP A 562 -20.45 -6.10 -7.29
N TRP A 563 -19.93 -4.89 -7.11
CA TRP A 563 -18.51 -4.56 -7.27
C TRP A 563 -17.68 -5.11 -6.11
N TRP A 564 -18.12 -4.86 -4.87
CA TRP A 564 -17.46 -5.42 -3.68
C TRP A 564 -17.47 -6.94 -3.70
N ARG A 565 -18.61 -7.54 -4.10
CA ARG A 565 -18.73 -9.00 -4.26
C ARG A 565 -17.74 -9.53 -5.29
N GLY A 566 -17.74 -8.99 -6.50
CA GLY A 566 -16.95 -9.51 -7.60
C GLY A 566 -15.45 -9.28 -7.45
N TRP A 567 -15.05 -8.07 -7.02
CA TRP A 567 -13.66 -7.62 -7.02
C TRP A 567 -12.94 -7.80 -5.68
N TYR A 568 -13.59 -7.52 -4.54
CA TYR A 568 -12.90 -7.54 -3.24
C TYR A 568 -13.10 -8.86 -2.52
N LEU A 569 -14.35 -9.31 -2.41
CA LEU A 569 -14.73 -10.56 -1.76
C LEU A 569 -14.42 -11.79 -2.63
N ASN A 570 -14.18 -11.60 -3.93
CA ASN A 570 -13.87 -12.68 -4.88
C ASN A 570 -12.83 -12.22 -5.92
N ASN A 571 -12.42 -13.16 -6.78
CA ASN A 571 -11.60 -12.93 -7.98
C ASN A 571 -12.46 -13.16 -9.24
N TRP A 572 -13.65 -12.57 -9.33
CA TRP A 572 -14.52 -12.83 -10.49
C TRP A 572 -13.98 -12.13 -11.74
N GLN A 573 -13.86 -12.90 -12.83
CA GLN A 573 -13.46 -12.39 -14.13
C GLN A 573 -14.62 -11.67 -14.84
N LEU A 574 -14.26 -10.80 -15.77
CA LEU A 574 -15.15 -10.12 -16.71
C LEU A 574 -14.79 -10.53 -18.15
N ASP A 575 -15.81 -10.75 -18.97
CA ASP A 575 -15.72 -11.07 -20.40
C ASP A 575 -17.07 -10.63 -20.98
N MET A 576 -17.14 -9.39 -21.48
CA MET A 576 -18.37 -8.82 -22.04
C MET A 576 -18.18 -8.63 -23.53
N GLY A 577 -19.17 -9.04 -24.32
CA GLY A 577 -19.09 -8.98 -25.78
C GLY A 577 -20.38 -8.55 -26.46
N ILE A 578 -20.31 -8.42 -27.77
CA ILE A 578 -21.44 -8.14 -28.66
C ILE A 578 -21.83 -9.44 -29.36
N SER A 579 -23.06 -9.91 -29.16
CA SER A 579 -23.56 -11.12 -29.81
C SER A 579 -24.35 -10.84 -31.09
N ALA A 580 -24.97 -9.67 -31.21
CA ALA A 580 -25.69 -9.25 -32.41
C ALA A 580 -25.77 -7.72 -32.53
N ALA A 581 -25.74 -7.21 -33.76
CA ALA A 581 -25.99 -5.80 -34.07
C ALA A 581 -26.68 -5.71 -35.44
N HIS A 582 -27.88 -5.12 -35.49
CA HIS A 582 -28.67 -4.99 -36.71
C HIS A 582 -29.48 -3.69 -36.69
N TYR A 583 -29.82 -3.17 -37.87
CA TYR A 583 -30.69 -1.99 -37.95
C TYR A 583 -32.12 -2.32 -37.51
N VAL A 584 -32.73 -1.39 -36.78
CA VAL A 584 -34.15 -1.47 -36.42
C VAL A 584 -34.97 -1.40 -37.71
N ASP A 585 -35.83 -2.40 -37.92
CA ASP A 585 -36.61 -2.59 -39.16
C ASP A 585 -35.78 -2.55 -40.45
N HIS A 586 -34.49 -2.92 -40.41
CA HIS A 586 -33.55 -2.81 -41.53
C HIS A 586 -33.36 -1.38 -42.07
N ASP A 587 -33.62 -0.37 -41.25
CA ASP A 587 -33.54 1.04 -41.63
C ASP A 587 -32.47 1.78 -40.80
N PRO A 588 -31.36 2.24 -41.41
CA PRO A 588 -30.34 3.04 -40.74
C PRO A 588 -30.87 4.32 -40.10
N ALA A 589 -32.00 4.85 -40.56
CA ALA A 589 -32.63 6.04 -39.99
C ALA A 589 -33.30 5.75 -38.63
N LYS A 590 -33.56 4.48 -38.29
CA LYS A 590 -34.28 4.05 -37.07
C LYS A 590 -33.37 3.56 -35.94
N GLY A 591 -32.06 3.52 -36.16
CA GLY A 591 -31.09 3.11 -35.16
C GLY A 591 -30.62 1.66 -35.30
N VAL A 592 -29.69 1.29 -34.43
CA VAL A 592 -29.12 -0.07 -34.34
C VAL A 592 -29.60 -0.74 -33.06
N GLN A 593 -30.14 -1.94 -33.18
CA GLN A 593 -30.40 -2.83 -32.06
C GLN A 593 -29.16 -3.70 -31.81
N LEU A 594 -28.59 -3.57 -30.62
CA LEU A 594 -27.38 -4.25 -30.15
C LEU A 594 -27.72 -5.24 -29.04
N THR A 595 -27.32 -6.50 -29.16
CA THR A 595 -27.42 -7.50 -28.09
C THR A 595 -26.05 -7.75 -27.49
N LEU A 596 -25.94 -7.56 -26.18
CA LEU A 596 -24.73 -7.82 -25.40
C LEU A 596 -24.74 -9.26 -24.86
N ARG A 597 -23.56 -9.74 -24.46
CA ARG A 597 -23.40 -11.01 -23.73
C ARG A 597 -22.29 -10.89 -22.68
N SER A 598 -22.32 -11.78 -21.69
CA SER A 598 -21.18 -11.99 -20.78
C SER A 598 -20.87 -13.47 -20.66
N SER A 599 -19.59 -13.83 -20.80
CA SER A 599 -19.12 -15.22 -20.62
C SER A 599 -18.66 -15.50 -19.19
N GLN A 600 -18.38 -14.46 -18.40
CA GLN A 600 -17.86 -14.54 -17.03
C GLN A 600 -18.82 -13.93 -15.99
N LYS A 601 -18.51 -14.11 -14.71
CA LYS A 601 -19.42 -13.77 -13.60
C LYS A 601 -19.58 -12.27 -13.35
N LEU A 602 -18.55 -11.48 -13.60
CA LEU A 602 -18.56 -10.04 -13.37
C LEU A 602 -18.94 -9.30 -14.66
N VAL A 603 -19.86 -8.34 -14.54
CA VAL A 603 -20.16 -7.34 -15.57
C VAL A 603 -19.95 -5.95 -14.96
N MET A 604 -19.69 -4.95 -15.80
CA MET A 604 -19.43 -3.57 -15.36
C MET A 604 -20.13 -2.58 -16.29
N PRO A 605 -20.31 -1.31 -15.86
CA PRO A 605 -20.65 -0.25 -16.79
C PRO A 605 -19.58 -0.16 -17.90
N ALA A 606 -20.02 -0.02 -19.15
CA ALA A 606 -19.12 -0.01 -20.30
C ALA A 606 -19.54 1.01 -21.35
N THR A 607 -18.58 1.55 -22.09
CA THR A 607 -18.88 2.42 -23.24
C THR A 607 -19.05 1.57 -24.49
N VAL A 608 -20.11 1.82 -25.25
CA VAL A 608 -20.30 1.32 -26.61
C VAL A 608 -20.06 2.49 -27.56
N ARG A 609 -19.09 2.34 -28.47
CA ARG A 609 -18.83 3.27 -29.57
C ARG A 609 -19.43 2.77 -30.86
N VAL A 610 -20.19 3.64 -31.51
CA VAL A 610 -20.78 3.41 -32.82
C VAL A 610 -20.01 4.22 -33.85
N GLU A 611 -19.31 3.55 -34.76
CA GLU A 611 -18.57 4.22 -35.83
C GLU A 611 -19.47 4.40 -37.06
N LEU A 612 -19.65 5.66 -37.48
CA LEU A 612 -20.53 6.04 -38.58
C LEU A 612 -19.75 6.07 -39.91
N ALA A 613 -20.46 5.88 -41.01
CA ALA A 613 -19.87 5.84 -42.35
C ALA A 613 -19.24 7.17 -42.79
N ASP A 614 -19.58 8.29 -42.13
CA ASP A 614 -18.98 9.61 -42.36
C ASP A 614 -17.65 9.82 -41.60
N GLY A 615 -17.21 8.84 -40.81
CA GLY A 615 -16.00 8.88 -39.99
C GLY A 615 -16.20 9.46 -38.58
N SER A 616 -17.39 9.95 -38.26
CA SER A 616 -17.74 10.36 -36.88
C SER A 616 -18.13 9.15 -36.03
N HIS A 617 -18.25 9.35 -34.71
CA HIS A 617 -18.71 8.29 -33.80
C HIS A 617 -19.68 8.82 -32.74
N LEU A 618 -20.49 7.91 -32.20
CA LEU A 618 -21.35 8.13 -31.04
C LEU A 618 -20.94 7.17 -29.92
N ASP A 619 -20.70 7.71 -28.73
CA ASP A 619 -20.47 6.92 -27.53
C ASP A 619 -21.73 6.86 -26.67
N ARG A 620 -22.09 5.65 -26.24
CA ARG A 620 -23.20 5.39 -25.32
C ARG A 620 -22.69 4.60 -24.13
N ARG A 621 -22.83 5.16 -22.93
CA ARG A 621 -22.59 4.42 -21.69
C ARG A 621 -23.71 3.41 -21.45
N VAL A 622 -23.35 2.16 -21.23
CA VAL A 622 -24.22 1.08 -20.80
C VAL A 622 -24.11 0.96 -19.28
N PRO A 623 -25.19 1.25 -18.53
CA PRO A 623 -25.19 1.09 -17.07
C PRO A 623 -25.21 -0.40 -16.69
N VAL A 624 -24.65 -0.75 -15.53
CA VAL A 624 -24.55 -2.15 -15.08
C VAL A 624 -25.94 -2.75 -14.80
N GLU A 625 -26.92 -1.91 -14.49
CA GLU A 625 -28.32 -2.24 -14.25
C GLU A 625 -28.99 -2.91 -15.45
N THR A 626 -28.44 -2.69 -16.66
CA THR A 626 -28.86 -3.34 -17.91
C THR A 626 -28.86 -4.87 -17.76
N TRP A 627 -28.02 -5.40 -16.88
CA TRP A 627 -27.82 -6.84 -16.64
C TRP A 627 -28.64 -7.42 -15.48
N LEU A 628 -29.37 -6.60 -14.71
CA LEU A 628 -30.07 -7.04 -13.48
C LEU A 628 -31.08 -8.17 -13.70
N GLN A 629 -31.76 -8.15 -14.84
CA GLN A 629 -32.81 -9.10 -15.19
C GLN A 629 -32.52 -9.86 -16.50
N ASN A 630 -31.34 -9.65 -17.09
CA ASN A 630 -31.02 -10.12 -18.44
C ASN A 630 -29.62 -10.71 -18.48
N THR A 631 -29.49 -11.93 -19.00
CA THR A 631 -28.18 -12.54 -19.31
C THR A 631 -27.64 -12.10 -20.67
N ALA A 632 -28.50 -11.58 -21.55
CA ALA A 632 -28.16 -11.06 -22.88
C ALA A 632 -29.00 -9.80 -23.20
N PRO A 633 -28.72 -8.66 -22.55
CA PRO A 633 -29.53 -7.47 -22.71
C PRO A 633 -29.42 -6.89 -24.12
N THR A 634 -30.52 -6.27 -24.56
CA THR A 634 -30.60 -5.61 -25.87
C THR A 634 -30.80 -4.11 -25.70
N LEU A 635 -30.05 -3.32 -26.47
CA LEU A 635 -30.04 -1.86 -26.45
C LEU A 635 -30.38 -1.33 -27.83
N THR A 636 -31.12 -0.22 -27.89
CA THR A 636 -31.32 0.52 -29.15
C THR A 636 -30.45 1.78 -29.13
N LEU A 637 -29.55 1.88 -30.09
CA LEU A 637 -28.64 3.01 -30.27
C LEU A 637 -29.25 3.98 -31.29
N PRO A 638 -29.49 5.24 -30.91
CA PRO A 638 -30.22 6.19 -31.74
C PRO A 638 -29.30 6.77 -32.83
N THR A 639 -29.15 6.03 -33.92
CA THR A 639 -28.42 6.47 -35.12
C THR A 639 -29.41 6.76 -36.24
N THR A 640 -29.14 7.80 -37.02
CA THR A 640 -29.89 8.09 -38.26
C THR A 640 -29.08 7.84 -39.52
N GLN A 641 -27.83 7.42 -39.35
CA GLN A 641 -26.84 7.24 -40.40
C GLN A 641 -26.41 5.78 -40.49
N LYS A 642 -25.79 5.42 -41.61
CA LYS A 642 -25.15 4.11 -41.78
C LYS A 642 -24.03 3.94 -40.75
N VAL A 643 -24.11 2.88 -39.97
CA VAL A 643 -23.11 2.39 -39.03
C VAL A 643 -22.21 1.37 -39.73
N LEU A 644 -20.91 1.45 -39.48
CA LEU A 644 -19.91 0.48 -39.95
C LEU A 644 -19.73 -0.62 -38.91
N HIS A 645 -19.30 -0.24 -37.71
CA HIS A 645 -19.00 -1.14 -36.62
C HIS A 645 -19.54 -0.59 -35.31
N VAL A 646 -19.87 -1.49 -34.39
CA VAL A 646 -20.10 -1.18 -32.99
C VAL A 646 -19.00 -1.85 -32.18
N ARG A 647 -18.40 -1.10 -31.24
CA ARG A 647 -17.33 -1.60 -30.36
C ARG A 647 -17.69 -1.36 -28.90
N LEU A 648 -17.59 -2.40 -28.08
CA LEU A 648 -17.69 -2.36 -26.62
C LEU A 648 -16.30 -2.14 -26.01
N ASP A 649 -16.21 -1.28 -25.00
CA ASP A 649 -14.95 -0.86 -24.37
C ASP A 649 -13.90 -0.40 -25.41
N PRO A 650 -14.22 0.61 -26.23
CA PRO A 650 -13.39 1.02 -27.35
C PRO A 650 -12.02 1.58 -26.95
N ASP A 651 -11.91 2.08 -25.72
CA ASP A 651 -10.71 2.73 -25.18
C ASP A 651 -9.85 1.76 -24.33
N HIS A 652 -10.24 0.48 -24.25
CA HIS A 652 -9.46 -0.58 -23.60
C HIS A 652 -9.21 -0.29 -22.12
N VAL A 653 -10.27 0.02 -21.37
CA VAL A 653 -10.21 0.43 -19.96
C VAL A 653 -10.83 -0.58 -18.99
N LEU A 654 -11.35 -1.71 -19.48
CA LEU A 654 -11.90 -2.79 -18.64
C LEU A 654 -11.03 -4.05 -18.65
N PRO A 655 -10.97 -4.85 -17.57
CA PRO A 655 -10.23 -6.11 -17.55
C PRO A 655 -11.05 -7.21 -18.22
N ASP A 656 -11.20 -7.11 -19.54
CA ASP A 656 -11.95 -8.06 -20.37
C ASP A 656 -11.06 -9.23 -20.80
N ALA A 657 -11.43 -10.45 -20.40
CA ALA A 657 -10.68 -11.67 -20.66
C ALA A 657 -10.63 -12.06 -22.15
N GLN A 658 -11.59 -11.61 -22.97
CA GLN A 658 -11.62 -11.89 -24.39
C GLN A 658 -12.17 -10.69 -25.17
N ARG A 659 -11.28 -9.97 -25.86
CA ARG A 659 -11.68 -8.76 -26.62
C ARG A 659 -12.13 -9.04 -28.05
N GLY A 660 -11.91 -10.26 -28.53
CA GLY A 660 -12.18 -10.63 -29.93
C GLY A 660 -13.64 -10.51 -30.34
N ASP A 661 -14.56 -10.51 -29.39
CA ASP A 661 -16.01 -10.38 -29.58
C ASP A 661 -16.56 -9.03 -29.11
N ASN A 662 -15.69 -8.05 -28.85
CA ASN A 662 -16.09 -6.72 -28.43
C ASN A 662 -16.42 -5.82 -29.64
N GLN A 663 -16.21 -6.29 -30.86
CA GLN A 663 -16.55 -5.57 -32.08
C GLN A 663 -17.43 -6.42 -32.99
N LEU A 664 -18.46 -5.80 -33.55
CA LEU A 664 -19.30 -6.41 -34.58
C LEU A 664 -19.64 -5.40 -35.68
N ASP A 665 -19.60 -5.86 -36.93
CA ASP A 665 -20.07 -5.12 -38.09
C ASP A 665 -21.59 -5.07 -38.08
N VAL A 666 -22.18 -3.92 -38.37
CA VAL A 666 -23.64 -3.81 -38.46
C VAL A 666 -24.09 -4.27 -39.83
N ILE A 667 -24.68 -5.46 -39.87
CA ILE A 667 -25.22 -6.04 -41.10
C ILE A 667 -26.62 -5.47 -41.32
N GLY A 668 -26.82 -4.86 -42.49
CA GLY A 668 -28.11 -4.35 -42.97
C GLY A 668 -28.68 -5.22 -44.07
#